data_AF-A0A3P1SEV7-F1
#
_entry.id   AF-A0A3P1SEV7-F1
#
_cell.length_a   1.000
_cell.length_b   1.000
_cell.length_c   1.000
_cell.angle_alpha   90.00
_cell.angle_beta   90.00
_cell.angle_gamma   90.00
#
_symmetry.space_group_name_H-M   'P 1'
#
loop_
_entity.id
_entity.type
_entity.pdbx_description
1 polymer ?
#
loop_
_entity_poly.entity_id
_entity_poly.type
_entity_poly.pdbx_seq_one_letter_code
_entity_poly.pdbx_strand_id
1 'polypeptide(L)'
;MNTVPTFYLTTSGTDKKQHRRYLVIDLALVLVLLLIAGVTHGDVFGDSSGYIAASGGVGVGFLCALIAARAQFGPAMSTLVLIAGYLAAGPYIALPDTLTRGVFPTLASIRALVTGSVTAWKDLLTIQPPAEAFSGMTVVPYLSGLVAAFVSVTIVVRTQKRSWAILPIVVFATIGILWGSQRASYALAIGIVGSIIAWVWTVEISNRRRHADDHSSVTFVNNANQSAHLQRTRGAVVVILAAVTAALVVPLLPTDHRLVLRDYVDPPLDLHEYHSPLAFFRAWNTQEADTALFTVEGLGKDERIRIATLDFYDGTIFKTSGEEGAKSFRHVGRDFTDVALPEGSETRTLTFALANYEGNWLPTGGQVRSLEYTAGDIDSLASALFYSEELATALSVRPLGDGVAYRSVSVLPKPWADAKLQDKPFEKVPLPDDLYVPESVHDTAQLLTEGKNAGIEQVRALQQRLHDDGFYSDGLSGNSLPGHRSDRLAAFLEAPQMVGDDDQYAPAMALMLRSLGIPSRVVMGFYPETYTDGPIPITGKDTHVWVEVPFRGAGWVPFDPTPPKDQVPQTEVPKPKPNPRPLVIQPPEPPEEPAEVPPESVEDPEDDDEPEDNGWGELLLLIVKIGAGISIVLLPFIVIVLIKSVMRLVRRRRKREDLRAAAAWDEVVDRVTDLGIEVSMGVSRPRQAQWIERQLTAEAHDETTKDPELTFVAYDAQRSELETLADELDRAVFSAPRVSSNQCDDMWARSIEVIKSLRKRASWRQRLGGTFSTKALRMRAGRRRNRRRREKKLIAQLKAAHKRGGNGSVSAVTTSRRRNHNG
;
A
#
# COMPACT_ATOMS: atom_id res chain seq x y z
N MET A 1 18.06 29.81 -29.80
CA MET A 1 18.10 28.63 -30.69
C MET A 1 19.42 27.89 -30.41
N ASN A 2 19.38 26.57 -30.16
CA ASN A 2 20.51 25.65 -29.88
C ASN A 2 21.36 25.84 -28.60
N THR A 3 21.05 25.07 -27.55
CA THR A 3 22.04 24.54 -26.58
C THR A 3 21.65 23.13 -26.15
N VAL A 4 21.83 22.17 -27.06
CA VAL A 4 22.10 20.75 -26.73
C VAL A 4 23.55 20.72 -26.23
N PRO A 5 23.94 19.88 -25.25
CA PRO A 5 25.33 19.81 -24.80
C PRO A 5 26.24 19.46 -25.98
N THR A 6 27.05 20.43 -26.40
CA THR A 6 27.97 20.32 -27.53
C THR A 6 29.15 19.45 -27.12
N PHE A 7 29.04 18.16 -27.42
CA PHE A 7 30.17 17.24 -27.42
C PHE A 7 30.25 16.52 -28.77
N TYR A 8 30.15 17.26 -29.88
CA TYR A 8 30.47 16.75 -31.21
C TYR A 8 31.06 17.87 -32.06
N LEU A 9 32.28 17.66 -32.53
CA LEU A 9 32.87 18.36 -33.66
C LEU A 9 31.89 18.30 -34.85
N THR A 10 31.66 19.43 -35.52
CA THR A 10 31.14 19.58 -36.90
C THR A 10 30.23 18.45 -37.40
N THR A 11 28.91 18.57 -37.24
CA THR A 11 27.92 17.67 -37.88
C THR A 11 26.96 18.44 -38.77
N SER A 12 26.70 17.88 -39.95
CA SER A 12 25.91 18.47 -41.03
C SER A 12 24.40 18.50 -40.72
N GLY A 13 23.61 19.25 -41.50
CA GLY A 13 22.16 19.43 -41.27
C GLY A 13 21.30 18.15 -41.32
N THR A 14 21.82 17.06 -41.89
CA THR A 14 21.16 15.75 -42.00
C THR A 14 21.14 14.99 -40.66
N ASP A 15 22.22 15.05 -39.86
CA ASP A 15 22.33 14.39 -38.55
C ASP A 15 21.30 14.91 -37.54
N LYS A 16 20.99 16.22 -37.58
CA LYS A 16 20.01 16.84 -36.67
C LYS A 16 18.58 16.35 -36.94
N LYS A 17 18.21 16.17 -38.22
CA LYS A 17 16.88 15.63 -38.59
C LYS A 17 16.75 14.16 -38.16
N GLN A 18 17.79 13.37 -38.37
CA GLN A 18 17.80 11.95 -38.01
C GLN A 18 17.76 11.75 -36.47
N HIS A 19 18.50 12.56 -35.71
CA HIS A 19 18.45 12.52 -34.25
C HIS A 19 17.05 12.86 -33.69
N ARG A 20 16.40 13.88 -34.26
CA ARG A 20 15.05 14.30 -33.87
C ARG A 20 14.00 13.22 -34.21
N ARG A 21 14.12 12.54 -35.35
CA ARG A 21 13.26 11.40 -35.71
C ARG A 21 13.39 10.25 -34.69
N TYR A 22 14.60 9.86 -34.32
CA TYR A 22 14.79 8.79 -33.34
C TYR A 22 14.28 9.16 -31.94
N LEU A 23 14.39 10.42 -31.54
CA LEU A 23 13.83 10.88 -30.27
C LEU A 23 12.30 10.77 -30.24
N VAL A 24 11.62 11.13 -31.35
CA VAL A 24 10.16 11.00 -31.45
C VAL A 24 9.73 9.54 -31.38
N ILE A 25 10.43 8.65 -32.07
CA ILE A 25 10.15 7.20 -32.02
C ILE A 25 10.32 6.66 -30.59
N ASP A 26 11.40 7.04 -29.91
CA ASP A 26 11.66 6.58 -28.54
C ASP A 26 10.59 7.09 -27.56
N LEU A 27 10.12 8.33 -27.73
CA LEU A 27 9.02 8.90 -26.93
C LEU A 27 7.69 8.21 -27.19
N ALA A 28 7.38 7.89 -28.45
CA ALA A 28 6.17 7.15 -28.82
C ALA A 28 6.17 5.72 -28.23
N LEU A 29 7.30 5.02 -28.29
CA LEU A 29 7.43 3.68 -27.71
C LEU A 29 7.28 3.69 -26.19
N VAL A 30 7.86 4.68 -25.50
CA VAL A 30 7.65 4.85 -24.05
C VAL A 30 6.18 5.11 -23.72
N LEU A 31 5.51 5.96 -24.49
CA LEU A 31 4.08 6.23 -24.29
C LEU A 31 3.24 4.95 -24.46
N VAL A 32 3.48 4.18 -25.52
CA VAL A 32 2.77 2.91 -25.76
C VAL A 32 3.00 1.92 -24.62
N LEU A 33 4.25 1.74 -24.19
CA LEU A 33 4.59 0.84 -23.08
C LEU A 33 3.95 1.27 -21.75
N LEU A 34 3.89 2.58 -21.47
CA LEU A 34 3.21 3.11 -20.29
C LEU A 34 1.69 2.91 -20.34
N LEU A 35 1.06 3.10 -21.51
CA LEU A 35 -0.37 2.86 -21.68
C LEU A 35 -0.72 1.37 -21.52
N ILE A 36 0.10 0.48 -22.09
CA ILE A 36 -0.02 -0.97 -21.90
C ILE A 36 0.10 -1.35 -20.41
N ALA A 37 1.08 -0.78 -19.70
CA ALA A 37 1.22 -0.95 -18.25
C ALA A 37 0.04 -0.33 -17.47
N GLY A 38 -0.58 0.74 -17.96
CA GLY A 38 -1.74 1.37 -17.33
C GLY A 38 -2.98 0.47 -17.30
N VAL A 39 -3.14 -0.43 -18.27
CA VAL A 39 -4.27 -1.37 -18.33
C VAL A 39 -4.32 -2.29 -17.09
N THR A 40 -3.17 -2.58 -16.45
CA THR A 40 -3.15 -3.44 -15.26
C THR A 40 -3.85 -2.83 -14.04
N HIS A 41 -4.20 -1.54 -14.06
CA HIS A 41 -4.81 -0.85 -12.92
C HIS A 41 -6.35 -0.82 -12.97
N GLY A 42 -6.98 -1.20 -14.07
CA GLY A 42 -8.42 -1.02 -14.23
C GLY A 42 -9.29 -2.10 -13.61
N ASP A 43 -8.84 -3.36 -13.61
CA ASP A 43 -9.63 -4.51 -13.11
C ASP A 43 -10.07 -4.36 -11.64
N VAL A 44 -9.34 -3.58 -10.82
CA VAL A 44 -9.68 -3.31 -9.40
C VAL A 44 -10.94 -2.48 -9.23
N PHE A 45 -11.22 -1.58 -10.18
CA PHE A 45 -12.29 -0.60 -10.06
C PHE A 45 -13.62 -1.12 -10.58
N GLY A 46 -13.62 -2.18 -11.40
CA GLY A 46 -14.83 -2.73 -12.03
C GLY A 46 -15.35 -1.93 -13.22
N ASP A 47 -14.88 -0.69 -13.40
CA ASP A 47 -15.33 0.24 -14.43
C ASP A 47 -14.16 0.87 -15.23
N SER A 48 -14.44 1.98 -15.93
CA SER A 48 -13.45 2.70 -16.73
C SER A 48 -12.57 3.68 -15.92
N SER A 49 -12.94 4.04 -14.70
CA SER A 49 -12.29 5.06 -13.88
C SER A 49 -10.81 4.76 -13.63
N GLY A 50 -10.47 3.51 -13.28
CA GLY A 50 -9.09 3.08 -13.07
C GLY A 50 -8.21 3.22 -14.32
N TYR A 51 -8.76 2.90 -15.49
CA TYR A 51 -8.08 3.05 -16.78
C TYR A 51 -7.88 4.52 -17.16
N ILE A 52 -8.90 5.35 -16.93
CA ILE A 52 -8.85 6.81 -17.18
C ILE A 52 -7.83 7.46 -16.25
N ALA A 53 -7.81 7.10 -14.97
CA ALA A 53 -6.87 7.63 -14.00
C ALA A 53 -5.42 7.27 -14.35
N ALA A 54 -5.16 5.99 -14.67
CA ALA A 54 -3.83 5.53 -15.08
C ALA A 54 -3.35 6.22 -16.37
N SER A 55 -4.18 6.25 -17.41
CA SER A 55 -3.83 6.86 -18.70
C SER A 55 -3.71 8.40 -18.61
N GLY A 56 -4.59 9.04 -17.83
CA GLY A 56 -4.55 10.47 -17.53
C GLY A 56 -3.28 10.85 -16.77
N GLY A 57 -2.89 10.05 -15.77
CA GLY A 57 -1.63 10.20 -15.05
C GLY A 57 -0.43 10.12 -16.00
N VAL A 58 -0.39 9.09 -16.86
CA VAL A 58 0.64 8.94 -17.89
C VAL A 58 0.71 10.17 -18.81
N GLY A 59 -0.43 10.67 -19.29
CA GLY A 59 -0.51 11.85 -20.14
C GLY A 59 0.04 13.12 -19.48
N VAL A 60 -0.38 13.41 -18.25
CA VAL A 60 0.07 14.58 -17.48
C VAL A 60 1.56 14.48 -17.17
N GLY A 61 2.04 13.33 -16.69
CA GLY A 61 3.45 13.10 -16.41
C GLY A 61 4.34 13.26 -17.65
N PHE A 62 3.87 12.77 -18.79
CA PHE A 62 4.54 12.91 -20.09
C PHE A 62 4.66 14.38 -20.51
N LEU A 63 3.58 15.15 -20.42
CA LEU A 63 3.56 16.59 -20.74
C LEU A 63 4.48 17.39 -19.80
N CYS A 64 4.41 17.14 -18.49
CA CYS A 64 5.27 17.77 -17.50
C CYS A 64 6.77 17.54 -17.78
N ALA A 65 7.14 16.31 -18.17
CA ALA A 65 8.53 16.00 -18.52
C ALA A 65 8.97 16.70 -19.82
N LEU A 66 8.10 16.80 -20.83
CA LEU A 66 8.38 17.54 -22.06
C LEU A 66 8.53 19.05 -21.81
N ILE A 67 7.66 19.64 -20.99
CA ILE A 67 7.75 21.05 -20.59
C ILE A 67 9.07 21.30 -19.86
N ALA A 68 9.38 20.47 -18.86
CA ALA A 68 10.64 20.57 -18.12
C ALA A 68 11.87 20.38 -19.01
N ALA A 69 11.82 19.47 -19.99
CA ALA A 69 12.89 19.27 -20.95
C ALA A 69 13.05 20.46 -21.91
N ARG A 70 11.95 20.99 -22.43
CA ARG A 70 11.93 22.11 -23.39
C ARG A 70 12.36 23.42 -22.77
N ALA A 71 11.98 23.65 -21.51
CA ALA A 71 12.40 24.82 -20.74
C ALA A 71 13.78 24.65 -20.06
N GLN A 72 14.47 23.53 -20.30
CA GLN A 72 15.79 23.21 -19.73
C GLN A 72 15.85 23.33 -18.19
N PHE A 73 14.75 23.02 -17.52
CA PHE A 73 14.64 23.18 -16.07
C PHE A 73 15.59 22.25 -15.31
N GLY A 74 16.24 22.77 -14.27
CA GLY A 74 16.96 21.95 -13.31
C GLY A 74 16.03 20.97 -12.58
N PRO A 75 16.56 20.00 -11.81
CA PRO A 75 15.74 19.01 -11.11
C PRO A 75 14.66 19.65 -10.22
N ALA A 76 14.98 20.72 -9.48
CA ALA A 76 14.05 21.41 -8.57
C ALA A 76 12.83 21.96 -9.30
N MET A 77 13.07 22.72 -10.36
CA MET A 77 12.00 23.28 -11.17
C MET A 77 11.22 22.19 -11.93
N SER A 78 11.87 21.09 -12.32
CA SER A 78 11.18 19.96 -12.96
C SER A 78 10.23 19.26 -11.99
N THR A 79 10.62 19.12 -10.72
CA THR A 79 9.76 18.59 -9.65
C THR A 79 8.59 19.51 -9.34
N LEU A 80 8.79 20.83 -9.30
CA LEU A 80 7.71 21.80 -9.13
C LEU A 80 6.69 21.72 -10.27
N VAL A 81 7.14 21.56 -11.51
CA VAL A 81 6.25 21.34 -12.67
C VAL A 81 5.44 20.05 -12.50
N LEU A 82 6.07 18.98 -11.99
CA LEU A 82 5.36 17.71 -11.74
C LEU A 82 4.27 17.87 -10.68
N ILE A 83 4.57 18.55 -9.56
CA ILE A 83 3.60 18.83 -8.49
C ILE A 83 2.47 19.71 -9.00
N ALA A 84 2.80 20.77 -9.76
CA ALA A 84 1.80 21.65 -10.36
C ALA A 84 0.88 20.87 -11.32
N GLY A 85 1.43 19.97 -12.15
CA GLY A 85 0.65 19.10 -13.02
C GLY A 85 -0.25 18.13 -12.24
N TYR A 86 0.28 17.53 -11.17
CA TYR A 86 -0.47 16.66 -10.27
C TYR A 86 -1.70 17.38 -9.69
N LEU A 87 -1.51 18.56 -9.10
CA LEU A 87 -2.58 19.34 -8.46
C LEU A 87 -3.55 19.96 -9.48
N ALA A 88 -3.08 20.36 -10.66
CA ALA A 88 -3.93 21.00 -11.67
C ALA A 88 -4.83 20.00 -12.40
N ALA A 89 -4.32 18.80 -12.72
CA ALA A 89 -5.08 17.79 -13.46
C ALA A 89 -5.73 16.72 -12.56
N GLY A 90 -5.23 16.56 -11.32
CA GLY A 90 -5.68 15.53 -10.40
C GLY A 90 -7.18 15.60 -10.05
N PRO A 91 -7.76 16.77 -9.73
CA PRO A 91 -9.19 16.86 -9.45
C PRO A 91 -10.08 16.42 -10.61
N TYR A 92 -9.65 16.64 -11.86
CA TYR A 92 -10.43 16.30 -13.05
C TYR A 92 -10.32 14.83 -13.47
N ILE A 93 -9.19 14.19 -13.14
CA ILE A 93 -8.89 12.83 -13.60
C ILE A 93 -9.10 11.80 -12.49
N ALA A 94 -8.67 12.11 -11.26
CA ALA A 94 -8.68 11.20 -10.12
C ALA A 94 -9.79 11.48 -9.09
N LEU A 95 -10.42 12.66 -9.12
CA LEU A 95 -11.48 13.00 -8.16
C LEU A 95 -12.65 13.71 -8.84
N PRO A 96 -13.20 13.17 -9.96
CA PRO A 96 -14.27 13.84 -10.70
C PRO A 96 -15.50 14.12 -9.83
N ASP A 97 -15.80 13.24 -8.87
CA ASP A 97 -16.98 13.32 -7.99
C ASP A 97 -16.91 14.48 -7.01
N THR A 98 -15.72 15.02 -6.75
CA THR A 98 -15.52 16.14 -5.81
C THR A 98 -15.68 17.52 -6.47
N LEU A 99 -15.92 17.57 -7.79
CA LEU A 99 -15.99 18.82 -8.55
C LEU A 99 -17.37 19.48 -8.41
N THR A 100 -17.39 20.73 -7.96
CA THR A 100 -18.64 21.51 -7.96
C THR A 100 -19.10 21.78 -9.40
N ARG A 101 -20.33 21.34 -9.71
CA ARG A 101 -20.93 21.37 -11.07
C ARG A 101 -20.04 20.73 -12.15
N GLY A 102 -19.15 19.81 -11.77
CA GLY A 102 -18.25 19.11 -12.69
C GLY A 102 -17.12 19.95 -13.32
N VAL A 103 -16.93 21.21 -12.91
CA VAL A 103 -15.98 22.12 -13.58
C VAL A 103 -14.96 22.77 -12.63
N PHE A 104 -15.33 23.07 -11.38
CA PHE A 104 -14.43 23.82 -10.49
C PHE A 104 -13.89 22.96 -9.35
N PRO A 105 -12.56 22.83 -9.22
CA PRO A 105 -11.94 22.14 -8.10
C PRO A 105 -12.15 22.94 -6.82
N THR A 106 -12.58 22.26 -5.77
CA THR A 106 -12.76 22.85 -4.45
C THR A 106 -11.50 22.70 -3.61
N LEU A 107 -11.41 23.43 -2.49
CA LEU A 107 -10.35 23.20 -1.51
C LEU A 107 -10.40 21.76 -0.96
N ALA A 108 -11.61 21.18 -0.88
CA ALA A 108 -11.81 19.78 -0.49
C ALA A 108 -11.19 18.80 -1.50
N SER A 109 -11.37 19.02 -2.81
CA SER A 109 -10.73 18.22 -3.87
C SER A 109 -9.21 18.23 -3.76
N ILE A 110 -8.61 19.40 -3.51
CA ILE A 110 -7.16 19.54 -3.36
C ILE A 110 -6.70 18.84 -2.07
N ARG A 111 -7.43 19.00 -0.96
CA ARG A 111 -7.13 18.31 0.30
C ARG A 111 -7.21 16.80 0.12
N ALA A 112 -8.26 16.29 -0.51
CA ALA A 112 -8.44 14.87 -0.79
C ALA A 112 -7.30 14.32 -1.68
N LEU A 113 -6.86 15.07 -2.69
CA LEU A 113 -5.74 14.67 -3.55
C LEU A 113 -4.40 14.63 -2.81
N VAL A 114 -4.16 15.58 -1.90
CA VAL A 114 -2.95 15.63 -1.08
C VAL A 114 -2.95 14.51 -0.04
N THR A 115 -4.05 14.32 0.68
CA THR A 115 -4.20 13.23 1.65
C THR A 115 -4.13 11.87 0.97
N GLY A 116 -4.83 11.70 -0.15
CA GLY A 116 -4.86 10.46 -0.93
C GLY A 116 -3.49 10.06 -1.48
N SER A 117 -2.57 11.00 -1.69
CA SER A 117 -1.17 10.65 -2.04
C SER A 117 -0.45 9.84 -0.95
N VAL A 118 -0.94 9.88 0.29
CA VAL A 118 -0.36 9.20 1.46
C VAL A 118 -1.28 8.10 2.00
N THR A 119 -2.61 8.23 1.91
CA THR A 119 -3.56 7.25 2.47
C THR A 119 -4.12 6.29 1.43
N ALA A 120 -4.42 6.75 0.20
CA ALA A 120 -5.19 5.97 -0.77
C ALA A 120 -4.53 4.64 -1.15
N TRP A 121 -3.20 4.53 -1.08
CA TRP A 121 -2.53 3.25 -1.34
C TRP A 121 -2.76 2.21 -0.24
N LYS A 122 -2.96 2.63 1.02
CA LYS A 122 -3.35 1.74 2.12
C LYS A 122 -4.83 1.40 2.00
N ASP A 123 -5.65 2.42 1.78
CA ASP A 123 -7.10 2.26 1.72
C ASP A 123 -7.50 1.34 0.55
N LEU A 124 -6.82 1.44 -0.59
CA LEU A 124 -7.00 0.54 -1.73
C LEU A 124 -6.59 -0.93 -1.45
N LEU A 125 -5.76 -1.18 -0.43
CA LEU A 125 -5.39 -2.53 0.02
C LEU A 125 -6.36 -3.09 1.06
N THR A 126 -7.10 -2.25 1.79
CA THR A 126 -8.05 -2.71 2.81
C THR A 126 -9.47 -2.89 2.27
N ILE A 127 -9.76 -2.33 1.11
CA ILE A 127 -11.08 -2.40 0.45
C ILE A 127 -11.18 -3.62 -0.48
N GLN A 128 -12.37 -4.23 -0.54
CA GLN A 128 -12.69 -5.30 -1.48
C GLN A 128 -13.08 -4.73 -2.86
N PRO A 129 -12.59 -5.28 -3.99
CA PRO A 129 -12.99 -4.85 -5.33
C PRO A 129 -14.50 -5.11 -5.55
N PRO A 130 -15.24 -4.21 -6.20
CA PRO A 130 -14.77 -3.06 -7.00
C PRO A 130 -14.50 -1.77 -6.20
N ALA A 131 -13.34 -1.16 -6.40
CA ALA A 131 -12.92 0.03 -5.66
C ALA A 131 -13.52 1.37 -6.16
N GLU A 132 -14.29 1.37 -7.26
CA GLU A 132 -14.99 2.57 -7.77
C GLU A 132 -15.96 3.14 -6.73
N ALA A 133 -16.55 2.29 -5.89
CA ALA A 133 -17.49 2.71 -4.85
C ALA A 133 -16.87 3.71 -3.85
N PHE A 134 -15.54 3.80 -3.79
CA PHE A 134 -14.82 4.65 -2.84
C PHE A 134 -14.10 5.80 -3.53
N SER A 135 -14.50 7.01 -3.17
CA SER A 135 -13.88 8.22 -3.71
C SER A 135 -12.38 8.29 -3.36
N GLY A 136 -11.57 8.71 -4.33
CA GLY A 136 -10.13 8.94 -4.14
C GLY A 136 -9.21 7.73 -4.29
N MET A 137 -9.74 6.53 -4.49
CA MET A 137 -8.92 5.33 -4.76
C MET A 137 -8.14 5.42 -6.09
N THR A 138 -8.70 6.13 -7.07
CA THR A 138 -8.07 6.38 -8.38
C THR A 138 -6.85 7.31 -8.31
N VAL A 139 -6.57 7.91 -7.14
CA VAL A 139 -5.32 8.66 -6.91
C VAL A 139 -4.09 7.77 -7.07
N VAL A 140 -4.17 6.49 -6.70
CA VAL A 140 -3.06 5.52 -6.81
C VAL A 140 -2.64 5.29 -8.28
N PRO A 141 -3.54 4.88 -9.20
CA PRO A 141 -3.20 4.73 -10.62
C PRO A 141 -2.78 6.06 -11.27
N TYR A 142 -3.41 7.17 -10.90
CA TYR A 142 -3.05 8.49 -11.41
C TYR A 142 -1.63 8.90 -11.01
N LEU A 143 -1.30 8.84 -9.72
CA LEU A 143 0.00 9.24 -9.18
C LEU A 143 1.13 8.34 -9.70
N SER A 144 0.92 7.02 -9.69
CA SER A 144 1.91 6.05 -10.16
C SER A 144 2.18 6.21 -11.67
N GLY A 145 1.14 6.40 -12.49
CA GLY A 145 1.25 6.67 -13.92
C GLY A 145 1.99 7.99 -14.20
N LEU A 146 1.66 9.05 -13.44
CA LEU A 146 2.28 10.37 -13.55
C LEU A 146 3.77 10.34 -13.23
N VAL A 147 4.16 9.69 -12.13
CA VAL A 147 5.58 9.57 -11.74
C VAL A 147 6.34 8.69 -12.72
N ALA A 148 5.78 7.54 -13.11
CA ALA A 148 6.42 6.61 -14.06
C ALA A 148 6.65 7.26 -15.43
N ALA A 149 5.65 7.98 -15.96
CA ALA A 149 5.77 8.71 -17.21
C ALA A 149 6.80 9.83 -17.13
N PHE A 150 6.76 10.64 -16.08
CA PHE A 150 7.67 11.75 -15.90
C PHE A 150 9.14 11.28 -15.85
N VAL A 151 9.43 10.25 -15.07
CA VAL A 151 10.78 9.69 -14.93
C VAL A 151 11.25 9.05 -16.24
N SER A 152 10.40 8.25 -16.90
CA SER A 152 10.73 7.56 -18.16
C SER A 152 11.08 8.54 -19.27
N VAL A 153 10.24 9.57 -19.48
CA VAL A 153 10.46 10.61 -20.50
C VAL A 153 11.71 11.43 -20.17
N THR A 154 11.91 11.78 -18.89
CA THR A 154 13.10 12.51 -18.46
C THR A 154 14.38 11.71 -18.74
N ILE A 155 14.38 10.39 -18.53
CA ILE A 155 15.51 9.52 -18.87
C ILE A 155 15.78 9.52 -20.38
N VAL A 156 14.75 9.36 -21.21
CA VAL A 156 14.89 9.34 -22.68
C VAL A 156 15.46 10.65 -23.21
N VAL A 157 14.97 11.79 -22.71
CA VAL A 157 15.35 13.11 -23.22
C VAL A 157 16.69 13.60 -22.65
N ARG A 158 16.98 13.31 -21.37
CA ARG A 158 18.16 13.87 -20.68
C ARG A 158 19.35 12.93 -20.55
N THR A 159 19.21 11.64 -20.88
CA THR A 159 20.30 10.66 -20.72
C THR A 159 20.66 9.93 -22.02
N GLN A 160 21.94 9.57 -22.13
CA GLN A 160 22.43 8.73 -23.23
C GLN A 160 21.99 7.27 -23.07
N LYS A 161 21.66 6.83 -21.84
CA LYS A 161 21.26 5.45 -21.51
C LYS A 161 19.74 5.26 -21.53
N ARG A 162 19.13 5.50 -22.70
CA ARG A 162 17.67 5.48 -22.91
C ARG A 162 16.94 4.21 -22.42
N SER A 163 17.59 3.04 -22.47
CA SER A 163 17.02 1.76 -22.00
C SER A 163 16.66 1.73 -20.51
N TRP A 164 17.17 2.65 -19.68
CA TRP A 164 16.78 2.75 -18.27
C TRP A 164 15.34 3.24 -18.07
N ALA A 165 14.70 3.76 -19.11
CA ALA A 165 13.28 4.16 -19.07
C ALA A 165 12.32 2.96 -18.96
N ILE A 166 12.79 1.72 -19.20
CA ILE A 166 11.97 0.51 -18.99
C ILE A 166 11.73 0.28 -17.50
N LEU A 167 12.65 0.67 -16.62
CA LEU A 167 12.56 0.39 -15.19
C LEU A 167 11.32 1.04 -14.54
N PRO A 168 11.05 2.36 -14.69
CA PRO A 168 9.81 2.95 -14.16
C PRO A 168 8.54 2.36 -14.79
N ILE A 169 8.57 1.92 -16.05
CA ILE A 169 7.42 1.28 -16.71
C ILE A 169 7.10 -0.07 -16.04
N VAL A 170 8.13 -0.88 -15.79
CA VAL A 170 7.98 -2.16 -15.09
C VAL A 170 7.45 -1.91 -13.67
N VAL A 171 7.99 -0.92 -12.95
CA VAL A 171 7.50 -0.57 -11.61
C VAL A 171 6.03 -0.18 -11.64
N PHE A 172 5.61 0.61 -12.64
CA PHE A 172 4.20 0.97 -12.80
C PHE A 172 3.31 -0.27 -13.04
N ALA A 173 3.70 -1.17 -13.95
CA ALA A 173 2.97 -2.42 -14.17
C ALA A 173 2.92 -3.31 -12.92
N THR A 174 4.02 -3.39 -12.15
CA THR A 174 4.05 -4.16 -10.90
C THR A 174 3.09 -3.59 -9.85
N ILE A 175 2.96 -2.26 -9.75
CA ILE A 175 2.03 -1.63 -8.81
C ILE A 175 0.60 -2.03 -9.16
N GLY A 176 0.19 -1.93 -10.44
CA GLY A 176 -1.15 -2.32 -10.86
C GLY A 176 -1.43 -3.82 -10.65
N ILE A 177 -0.42 -4.68 -10.79
CA ILE A 177 -0.57 -6.12 -10.51
C ILE A 177 -0.66 -6.40 -9.00
N LEU A 178 0.15 -5.75 -8.16
CA LEU A 178 0.16 -6.01 -6.71
C LEU A 178 -1.05 -5.41 -5.98
N TRP A 179 -1.58 -4.28 -6.48
CA TRP A 179 -2.84 -3.67 -6.02
C TRP A 179 -4.07 -4.17 -6.79
N GLY A 180 -3.88 -5.06 -7.77
CA GLY A 180 -4.90 -5.63 -8.66
C GLY A 180 -6.02 -6.40 -7.94
N SER A 181 -7.14 -6.68 -8.63
CA SER A 181 -8.10 -7.68 -8.17
C SER A 181 -7.56 -9.09 -8.46
N GLN A 182 -8.22 -10.14 -7.94
CA GLN A 182 -7.81 -11.51 -8.24
C GLN A 182 -8.02 -11.87 -9.71
N ARG A 183 -8.92 -11.16 -10.41
CA ARG A 183 -9.08 -11.27 -11.87
C ARG A 183 -7.95 -10.52 -12.59
N ALA A 184 -7.39 -11.16 -13.60
CA ALA A 184 -6.23 -10.65 -14.35
C ALA A 184 -6.36 -10.93 -15.85
N SER A 185 -7.54 -10.68 -16.41
CA SER A 185 -7.97 -11.12 -17.74
C SER A 185 -6.95 -10.80 -18.84
N TYR A 186 -6.25 -9.67 -18.71
CA TYR A 186 -5.29 -9.18 -19.70
C TYR A 186 -3.83 -9.18 -19.24
N ALA A 187 -3.55 -9.50 -17.97
CA ALA A 187 -2.22 -9.30 -17.39
C ALA A 187 -1.13 -10.14 -18.08
N LEU A 188 -1.44 -11.40 -18.45
CA LEU A 188 -0.52 -12.26 -19.21
C LEU A 188 -0.25 -11.69 -20.61
N ALA A 189 -1.29 -11.27 -21.33
CA ALA A 189 -1.16 -10.69 -22.67
C ALA A 189 -0.34 -9.38 -22.64
N ILE A 190 -0.61 -8.51 -21.66
CA ILE A 190 0.12 -7.27 -21.39
C ILE A 190 1.60 -7.57 -21.11
N GLY A 191 1.88 -8.56 -20.25
CA GLY A 191 3.24 -8.98 -19.91
C GLY A 191 4.03 -9.46 -21.13
N ILE A 192 3.43 -10.29 -21.98
CA ILE A 192 4.06 -10.80 -23.21
C ILE A 192 4.29 -9.66 -24.22
N VAL A 193 3.23 -8.92 -24.57
CA VAL A 193 3.29 -7.87 -25.60
C VAL A 193 4.24 -6.75 -25.17
N GLY A 194 4.13 -6.29 -23.92
CA GLY A 194 5.02 -5.26 -23.36
C GLY A 194 6.48 -5.68 -23.37
N SER A 195 6.77 -6.95 -23.08
CA SER A 195 8.14 -7.48 -23.08
C SER A 195 8.72 -7.59 -24.48
N ILE A 196 7.92 -8.01 -25.48
CA ILE A 196 8.35 -8.04 -26.88
C ILE A 196 8.69 -6.63 -27.37
N ILE A 197 7.82 -5.64 -27.10
CA ILE A 197 8.04 -4.25 -27.51
C ILE A 197 9.29 -3.68 -26.82
N ALA A 198 9.44 -3.90 -25.51
CA ALA A 198 10.62 -3.47 -24.76
C ALA A 198 11.91 -4.11 -25.30
N TRP A 199 11.87 -5.41 -25.62
CA TRP A 199 12.99 -6.14 -26.20
C TRP A 199 13.40 -5.55 -27.56
N VAL A 200 12.48 -5.43 -28.51
CA VAL A 200 12.73 -4.84 -29.84
C VAL A 200 13.32 -3.44 -29.70
N TRP A 201 12.78 -2.63 -28.79
CA TRP A 201 13.28 -1.28 -28.55
C TRP A 201 14.72 -1.26 -28.03
N THR A 202 15.10 -2.14 -27.10
CA THR A 202 16.49 -2.21 -26.61
C THR A 202 17.48 -2.67 -27.69
N VAL A 203 17.07 -3.60 -28.55
CA VAL A 203 17.85 -4.07 -29.70
C VAL A 203 18.10 -2.91 -30.66
N GLU A 204 17.05 -2.15 -30.97
CA GLU A 204 17.11 -1.01 -31.88
C GLU A 204 17.98 0.14 -31.33
N ILE A 205 17.84 0.49 -30.05
CA ILE A 205 18.75 1.47 -29.39
C ILE A 205 20.21 1.00 -29.45
N SER A 206 20.47 -0.31 -29.30
CA SER A 206 21.81 -0.88 -29.38
C SER A 206 22.37 -0.79 -30.80
N ASN A 207 21.57 -1.10 -31.82
CA ASN A 207 21.97 -1.04 -33.22
C ASN A 207 22.29 0.39 -33.66
N ARG A 208 21.46 1.37 -33.27
CA ARG A 208 21.69 2.80 -33.54
C ARG A 208 23.02 3.29 -32.96
N ARG A 209 23.39 2.87 -31.74
CA ARG A 209 24.68 3.23 -31.13
C ARG A 209 25.86 2.67 -31.90
N ARG A 210 25.76 1.46 -32.44
CA ARG A 210 26.81 0.84 -33.26
C ARG A 210 27.07 1.63 -34.54
N HIS A 211 26.00 2.01 -35.24
CA HIS A 211 26.12 2.74 -36.50
C HIS A 211 26.71 4.14 -36.29
N ALA A 212 26.42 4.78 -35.14
CA ALA A 212 27.03 6.06 -34.78
C ALA A 212 28.53 5.95 -34.47
N ASP A 213 28.98 4.86 -33.84
CA ASP A 213 30.41 4.63 -33.55
C ASP A 213 31.21 4.31 -34.84
N ASP A 214 30.60 3.62 -35.80
CA ASP A 214 31.22 3.18 -37.06
C ASP A 214 31.60 4.36 -37.98
N HIS A 215 30.83 5.46 -37.97
CA HIS A 215 31.14 6.66 -38.75
C HIS A 215 32.28 7.52 -38.15
N SER A 216 32.76 7.22 -36.94
CA SER A 216 33.71 8.07 -36.21
C SER A 216 35.12 7.48 -36.02
N SER A 217 35.41 6.28 -36.54
CA SER A 217 36.73 5.65 -36.35
C SER A 217 37.27 4.94 -37.60
N VAL A 218 38.14 5.66 -38.34
CA VAL A 218 39.15 5.02 -39.20
C VAL A 218 40.28 4.57 -38.27
N THR A 219 40.25 3.34 -37.75
CA THR A 219 41.45 2.67 -37.22
C THR A 219 41.24 1.15 -37.05
N PHE A 220 41.91 0.41 -37.94
CA PHE A 220 42.34 -1.01 -37.93
C PHE A 220 41.63 -2.07 -37.05
N VAL A 221 41.07 -3.05 -37.77
CA VAL A 221 41.02 -4.51 -37.54
C VAL A 221 41.74 -5.01 -36.27
N ASN A 222 40.99 -5.29 -35.19
CA ASN A 222 41.18 -6.50 -34.34
C ASN A 222 40.09 -6.70 -33.27
N ASN A 223 38.80 -6.64 -33.63
CA ASN A 223 37.70 -6.60 -32.65
C ASN A 223 36.79 -7.84 -32.63
N ALA A 224 37.31 -9.01 -32.99
CA ALA A 224 36.58 -10.28 -32.86
C ALA A 224 36.27 -10.66 -31.39
N ASN A 225 37.03 -10.15 -30.40
CA ASN A 225 36.79 -10.42 -28.97
C ASN A 225 35.92 -9.36 -28.25
N GLN A 226 35.69 -8.18 -28.84
CA GLN A 226 34.76 -7.17 -28.27
C GLN A 226 33.29 -7.51 -28.57
N SER A 227 33.02 -8.26 -29.65
CA SER A 227 31.68 -8.77 -29.97
C SER A 227 31.16 -9.73 -28.90
N ALA A 228 32.03 -10.55 -28.29
CA ALA A 228 31.68 -11.53 -27.26
C ALA A 228 31.32 -10.87 -25.90
N HIS A 229 31.99 -9.78 -25.49
CA HIS A 229 31.62 -9.07 -24.26
C HIS A 229 30.32 -8.26 -24.42
N LEU A 230 30.02 -7.76 -25.63
CA LEU A 230 28.74 -7.14 -25.93
C LEU A 230 27.60 -8.18 -26.06
N GLN A 231 27.89 -9.40 -26.52
CA GLN A 231 26.91 -10.51 -26.50
C GLN A 231 26.56 -10.92 -25.05
N ARG A 232 27.51 -10.87 -24.10
CA ARG A 232 27.23 -11.14 -22.68
C ARG A 232 26.37 -10.08 -21.99
N THR A 233 26.54 -8.79 -22.31
CA THR A 233 25.65 -7.73 -21.79
C THR A 233 24.27 -7.75 -22.45
N ARG A 234 24.18 -8.22 -23.71
CA ARG A 234 22.92 -8.48 -24.43
C ARG A 234 22.15 -9.65 -23.82
N GLY A 235 22.83 -10.75 -23.47
CA GLY A 235 22.24 -11.86 -22.74
C GLY A 235 21.74 -11.46 -21.36
N ALA A 236 22.49 -10.63 -20.62
CA ALA A 236 22.07 -10.16 -19.29
C ALA A 236 20.79 -9.31 -19.32
N VAL A 237 20.58 -8.42 -20.30
CA VAL A 237 19.34 -7.65 -20.40
C VAL A 237 18.16 -8.53 -20.83
N VAL A 238 18.38 -9.49 -21.73
CA VAL A 238 17.36 -10.48 -22.11
C VAL A 238 16.99 -11.39 -20.93
N VAL A 239 17.97 -11.82 -20.13
CA VAL A 239 17.75 -12.62 -18.93
C VAL A 239 17.06 -11.80 -17.84
N ILE A 240 17.43 -10.52 -17.65
CA ILE A 240 16.72 -9.65 -16.70
C ILE A 240 15.31 -9.36 -17.17
N LEU A 241 15.10 -9.09 -18.46
CA LEU A 241 13.77 -8.87 -19.01
C LEU A 241 12.95 -10.15 -18.90
N ALA A 242 13.47 -11.31 -19.30
CA ALA A 242 12.80 -12.60 -19.16
C ALA A 242 12.57 -13.00 -17.70
N ALA A 243 13.48 -12.66 -16.78
CA ALA A 243 13.30 -12.90 -15.34
C ALA A 243 12.27 -11.95 -14.72
N VAL A 244 12.21 -10.69 -15.16
CA VAL A 244 11.16 -9.73 -14.78
C VAL A 244 9.82 -10.16 -15.38
N THR A 245 9.81 -10.63 -16.64
CA THR A 245 8.61 -11.16 -17.29
C THR A 245 8.15 -12.42 -16.57
N ALA A 246 9.05 -13.35 -16.24
CA ALA A 246 8.74 -14.55 -15.47
C ALA A 246 8.28 -14.19 -14.05
N ALA A 247 8.92 -13.25 -13.36
CA ALA A 247 8.48 -12.79 -12.04
C ALA A 247 7.13 -12.07 -12.05
N LEU A 248 6.77 -11.43 -13.18
CA LEU A 248 5.44 -10.84 -13.40
C LEU A 248 4.40 -11.87 -13.82
N VAL A 249 4.79 -12.91 -14.56
CA VAL A 249 3.91 -13.97 -15.08
C VAL A 249 3.68 -15.09 -14.07
N VAL A 250 4.63 -15.38 -13.19
CA VAL A 250 4.51 -16.45 -12.17
C VAL A 250 3.33 -16.21 -11.21
N PRO A 251 3.07 -14.98 -10.70
CA PRO A 251 1.86 -14.67 -9.93
C PRO A 251 0.56 -14.69 -10.75
N LEU A 252 0.66 -14.75 -12.09
CA LEU A 252 -0.46 -14.78 -13.04
C LEU A 252 -0.76 -16.19 -13.55
N LEU A 253 0.04 -17.19 -13.18
CA LEU A 253 -0.27 -18.59 -13.44
C LEU A 253 -1.45 -19.00 -12.55
N PRO A 254 -2.37 -19.86 -13.04
CA PRO A 254 -3.53 -20.31 -12.29
C PRO A 254 -3.07 -21.25 -11.17
N THR A 255 -2.64 -20.68 -10.06
CA THR A 255 -2.68 -21.29 -8.74
C THR A 255 -3.91 -20.74 -8.02
N ASP A 256 -4.57 -21.54 -7.19
CA ASP A 256 -5.83 -21.17 -6.53
C ASP A 256 -5.75 -19.86 -5.72
N HIS A 257 -4.55 -19.34 -5.44
CA HIS A 257 -4.32 -18.05 -4.79
C HIS A 257 -3.23 -17.27 -5.53
N ARG A 258 -3.57 -16.10 -6.08
CA ARG A 258 -2.61 -15.11 -6.60
C ARG A 258 -2.08 -14.24 -5.45
N LEU A 259 -0.81 -13.86 -5.52
CA LEU A 259 -0.23 -12.91 -4.55
C LEU A 259 -0.73 -11.48 -4.83
N VAL A 260 -1.62 -11.00 -3.97
CA VAL A 260 -2.09 -9.61 -3.93
C VAL A 260 -1.71 -9.02 -2.58
N LEU A 261 -1.25 -7.77 -2.56
CA LEU A 261 -0.74 -7.19 -1.31
C LEU A 261 -1.84 -6.97 -0.26
N ARG A 262 -3.11 -6.91 -0.70
CA ARG A 262 -4.31 -6.79 0.15
C ARG A 262 -4.54 -7.98 1.08
N ASP A 263 -3.97 -9.15 0.77
CA ASP A 263 -4.11 -10.34 1.62
C ASP A 263 -3.17 -10.30 2.84
N TYR A 264 -2.29 -9.30 2.91
CA TYR A 264 -1.29 -9.12 3.99
C TYR A 264 -1.44 -7.79 4.73
N VAL A 265 -2.51 -7.03 4.49
CA VAL A 265 -2.78 -5.77 5.18
C VAL A 265 -4.03 -5.94 6.02
N ASP A 266 -3.87 -5.75 7.33
CA ASP A 266 -4.99 -5.88 8.26
C ASP A 266 -5.94 -4.67 8.14
N PRO A 267 -7.27 -4.90 8.06
CA PRO A 267 -8.28 -3.86 8.05
C PRO A 267 -8.37 -3.19 9.44
N PRO A 268 -8.70 -1.88 9.53
CA PRO A 268 -8.75 -1.14 10.80
C PRO A 268 -10.03 -1.40 11.61
N LEU A 269 -10.62 -2.60 11.53
CA LEU A 269 -11.85 -2.95 12.25
C LEU A 269 -11.50 -3.59 13.59
N ASP A 270 -12.00 -3.04 14.69
CA ASP A 270 -11.95 -3.70 15.99
C ASP A 270 -13.32 -4.32 16.31
N LEU A 271 -13.38 -5.65 16.39
CA LEU A 271 -14.60 -6.36 16.72
C LEU A 271 -14.96 -6.29 18.21
N HIS A 272 -14.03 -5.85 19.08
CA HIS A 272 -14.28 -5.70 20.51
C HIS A 272 -15.23 -4.54 20.83
N GLU A 273 -15.36 -3.56 19.93
CA GLU A 273 -16.29 -2.43 20.05
C GLU A 273 -17.76 -2.85 19.81
N TYR A 274 -17.99 -4.03 19.21
CA TYR A 274 -19.33 -4.50 18.86
C TYR A 274 -19.76 -5.68 19.75
N HIS A 275 -20.97 -5.59 20.30
CA HIS A 275 -21.54 -6.68 21.07
C HIS A 275 -21.82 -7.91 20.19
N SER A 276 -21.60 -9.11 20.75
CA SER A 276 -22.02 -10.36 20.10
C SER A 276 -23.54 -10.36 19.94
N PRO A 277 -24.07 -10.64 18.73
CA PRO A 277 -25.52 -10.75 18.49
C PRO A 277 -26.21 -11.72 19.44
N LEU A 278 -25.51 -12.79 19.83
CA LEU A 278 -26.06 -13.83 20.70
C LEU A 278 -26.46 -13.30 22.08
N ALA A 279 -25.86 -12.20 22.54
CA ALA A 279 -26.27 -11.53 23.77
C ALA A 279 -27.71 -10.98 23.70
N PHE A 280 -28.20 -10.66 22.49
CA PHE A 280 -29.55 -10.15 22.26
C PHE A 280 -30.59 -11.25 22.03
N PHE A 281 -30.17 -12.53 21.90
CA PHE A 281 -31.08 -13.64 21.61
C PHE A 281 -32.28 -13.66 22.55
N ARG A 282 -32.03 -13.58 23.86
CA ARG A 282 -33.11 -13.65 24.85
C ARG A 282 -33.98 -12.40 24.87
N ALA A 283 -33.41 -11.22 24.63
CA ALA A 283 -34.17 -9.99 24.51
C ALA A 283 -35.17 -10.10 23.34
N TRP A 284 -34.71 -10.57 22.17
CA TRP A 284 -35.59 -10.76 21.02
C TRP A 284 -36.63 -11.87 21.22
N ASN A 285 -36.21 -13.05 21.67
CA ASN A 285 -37.11 -14.19 21.78
C ASN A 285 -38.18 -14.04 22.88
N THR A 286 -37.90 -13.25 23.93
CA THR A 286 -38.83 -13.11 25.08
C THR A 286 -39.49 -11.74 25.16
N GLN A 287 -38.74 -10.64 25.07
CA GLN A 287 -39.27 -9.28 25.28
C GLN A 287 -39.88 -8.73 23.98
N GLU A 288 -39.20 -8.93 22.85
CA GLU A 288 -39.64 -8.49 21.52
C GLU A 288 -40.27 -9.63 20.69
N ALA A 289 -40.81 -10.63 21.38
CA ALA A 289 -41.32 -11.86 20.78
C ALA A 289 -42.39 -11.58 19.70
N ASP A 290 -43.30 -10.65 19.97
CA ASP A 290 -44.39 -10.23 19.09
C ASP A 290 -44.07 -8.95 18.28
N THR A 291 -42.87 -8.38 18.44
CA THR A 291 -42.46 -7.16 17.75
C THR A 291 -41.82 -7.51 16.41
N ALA A 292 -42.31 -6.91 15.33
CA ALA A 292 -41.70 -7.04 14.01
C ALA A 292 -40.41 -6.21 13.96
N LEU A 293 -39.26 -6.89 13.92
CA LEU A 293 -37.94 -6.25 13.87
C LEU A 293 -37.67 -5.69 12.47
N PHE A 294 -38.00 -6.47 11.44
CA PHE A 294 -37.89 -6.07 10.04
C PHE A 294 -38.82 -6.90 9.14
N THR A 295 -38.98 -6.47 7.90
CA THR A 295 -39.72 -7.22 6.87
C THR A 295 -38.75 -7.71 5.80
N VAL A 296 -38.91 -8.95 5.36
CA VAL A 296 -38.14 -9.56 4.27
C VAL A 296 -39.03 -9.94 3.10
N GLU A 297 -38.61 -9.65 1.87
CA GLU A 297 -39.29 -10.10 0.65
C GLU A 297 -38.34 -10.98 -0.19
N GLY A 298 -38.89 -12.04 -0.79
CA GLY A 298 -38.14 -12.96 -1.65
C GLY A 298 -37.49 -14.15 -0.93
N LEU A 299 -37.64 -14.26 0.39
CA LEU A 299 -37.18 -15.42 1.18
C LEU A 299 -37.99 -16.65 0.80
N GLY A 300 -37.34 -17.75 0.42
CA GLY A 300 -38.09 -18.96 0.07
C GLY A 300 -38.17 -19.97 1.18
N LYS A 301 -38.95 -21.01 0.89
CA LYS A 301 -39.24 -22.07 1.83
C LYS A 301 -37.95 -22.71 2.36
N ASP A 302 -37.90 -22.87 3.67
CA ASP A 302 -36.80 -23.47 4.43
C ASP A 302 -35.48 -22.68 4.37
N GLU A 303 -35.50 -21.43 3.88
CA GLU A 303 -34.34 -20.54 3.94
C GLU A 303 -34.24 -19.81 5.27
N ARG A 304 -32.99 -19.56 5.67
CA ARG A 304 -32.62 -18.91 6.92
C ARG A 304 -32.01 -17.54 6.62
N ILE A 305 -32.40 -16.55 7.41
CA ILE A 305 -31.74 -15.26 7.48
C ILE A 305 -30.64 -15.37 8.53
N ARG A 306 -29.44 -14.90 8.21
CA ARG A 306 -28.27 -14.87 9.07
C ARG A 306 -27.99 -13.43 9.51
N ILE A 307 -27.72 -13.25 10.80
CA ILE A 307 -27.21 -11.98 11.33
C ILE A 307 -25.69 -12.08 11.47
N ALA A 308 -25.20 -13.11 12.16
CA ALA A 308 -23.78 -13.30 12.38
C ALA A 308 -23.40 -14.76 12.58
N THR A 309 -22.14 -15.03 12.25
CA THR A 309 -21.47 -16.30 12.50
C THR A 309 -20.41 -16.11 13.58
N LEU A 310 -20.46 -17.00 14.57
CA LEU A 310 -19.70 -16.95 15.82
C LEU A 310 -18.83 -18.20 15.88
N ASP A 311 -17.53 -17.98 15.72
CA ASP A 311 -16.51 -19.00 15.55
C ASP A 311 -15.60 -19.14 16.78
N PHE A 312 -15.74 -18.28 17.79
CA PHE A 312 -14.90 -18.29 18.99
C PHE A 312 -15.72 -18.25 20.28
N TYR A 313 -15.37 -19.11 21.23
CA TYR A 313 -15.94 -19.12 22.56
C TYR A 313 -14.89 -18.68 23.61
N ASP A 314 -15.22 -17.66 24.40
CA ASP A 314 -14.32 -17.11 25.42
C ASP A 314 -14.56 -17.63 26.85
N GLY A 315 -15.44 -18.61 27.01
CA GLY A 315 -15.87 -19.11 28.33
C GLY A 315 -17.15 -18.45 28.86
N THR A 316 -17.55 -17.32 28.28
CA THR A 316 -18.76 -16.59 28.67
C THR A 316 -19.76 -16.50 27.53
N ILE A 317 -19.29 -16.15 26.33
CA ILE A 317 -20.14 -15.94 25.17
C ILE A 317 -19.46 -16.42 23.87
N PHE A 318 -20.27 -16.95 22.95
CA PHE A 318 -19.87 -17.13 21.56
C PHE A 318 -19.85 -15.78 20.86
N LYS A 319 -18.73 -15.47 20.20
CA LYS A 319 -18.54 -14.24 19.44
C LYS A 319 -17.78 -14.54 18.16
N THR A 320 -17.79 -13.56 17.25
CA THR A 320 -16.83 -13.58 16.15
C THR A 320 -15.44 -13.32 16.72
N SER A 321 -14.48 -14.14 16.33
CA SER A 321 -13.09 -14.06 16.79
C SER A 321 -12.56 -12.63 16.65
N GLY A 322 -11.94 -12.09 17.70
CA GLY A 322 -11.58 -10.67 17.81
C GLY A 322 -10.58 -10.23 16.73
N GLU A 323 -9.29 -10.19 17.07
CA GLU A 323 -8.25 -9.79 16.11
C GLU A 323 -8.15 -10.70 14.88
N GLU A 324 -8.39 -12.02 15.02
CA GLU A 324 -8.33 -12.94 13.88
C GLU A 324 -9.56 -12.84 12.98
N GLY A 325 -10.76 -12.74 13.54
CA GLY A 325 -12.00 -12.58 12.77
C GLY A 325 -12.08 -11.20 12.15
N ALA A 326 -11.58 -10.15 12.81
CA ALA A 326 -11.48 -8.80 12.25
C ALA A 326 -10.71 -8.78 10.92
N LYS A 327 -9.66 -9.60 10.78
CA LYS A 327 -8.89 -9.72 9.53
C LYS A 327 -9.71 -10.29 8.36
N SER A 328 -10.77 -11.04 8.66
CA SER A 328 -11.67 -11.59 7.64
C SER A 328 -12.65 -10.54 7.10
N PHE A 329 -12.94 -9.48 7.86
CA PHE A 329 -13.85 -8.41 7.44
C PHE A 329 -13.12 -7.42 6.53
N ARG A 330 -13.66 -7.23 5.32
CA ARG A 330 -13.15 -6.23 4.38
C ARG A 330 -14.19 -5.15 4.21
N HIS A 331 -13.70 -3.94 3.97
CA HIS A 331 -14.57 -2.81 3.64
C HIS A 331 -15.13 -3.02 2.23
N VAL A 332 -16.45 -3.03 2.11
CA VAL A 332 -17.14 -3.40 0.86
C VAL A 332 -18.03 -2.26 0.36
N GLY A 333 -18.10 -2.11 -0.96
CA GLY A 333 -19.08 -1.24 -1.60
C GLY A 333 -20.38 -1.98 -1.87
N ARG A 334 -21.08 -1.59 -2.94
CA ARG A 334 -22.32 -2.25 -3.38
C ARG A 334 -22.10 -3.71 -3.77
N ASP A 335 -21.01 -4.00 -4.47
CA ASP A 335 -20.66 -5.32 -4.94
C ASP A 335 -19.53 -5.88 -4.06
N PHE A 336 -19.74 -7.04 -3.44
CA PHE A 336 -18.83 -7.56 -2.41
C PHE A 336 -17.67 -8.33 -3.02
N THR A 337 -17.88 -8.99 -4.16
CA THR A 337 -16.84 -9.82 -4.76
C THR A 337 -16.95 -9.82 -6.27
N ASP A 338 -15.80 -9.69 -6.92
CA ASP A 338 -15.67 -9.84 -8.35
C ASP A 338 -15.62 -11.31 -8.77
N VAL A 339 -15.49 -12.31 -7.89
CA VAL A 339 -15.34 -13.74 -8.26
C VAL A 339 -16.54 -14.24 -9.07
N ALA A 340 -16.33 -15.05 -10.12
CA ALA A 340 -17.45 -15.57 -10.91
C ALA A 340 -18.25 -16.60 -10.09
N LEU A 341 -19.58 -16.63 -10.25
CA LEU A 341 -20.39 -17.67 -9.65
C LEU A 341 -19.96 -19.05 -10.19
N PRO A 342 -19.76 -20.05 -9.32
CA PRO A 342 -19.55 -21.43 -9.75
C PRO A 342 -20.69 -21.91 -10.66
N GLU A 343 -20.39 -22.81 -11.61
CA GLU A 343 -21.41 -23.39 -12.48
C GLU A 343 -22.48 -24.12 -11.65
N GLY A 344 -23.75 -23.74 -11.85
CA GLY A 344 -24.89 -24.30 -11.14
C GLY A 344 -25.25 -23.60 -9.82
N SER A 345 -24.60 -22.49 -9.48
CA SER A 345 -25.03 -21.64 -8.36
C SER A 345 -26.28 -20.84 -8.72
N GLU A 346 -27.29 -20.89 -7.86
CA GLU A 346 -28.51 -20.08 -7.96
C GLU A 346 -28.37 -18.85 -7.06
N THR A 347 -28.85 -17.70 -7.53
CA THR A 347 -28.86 -16.45 -6.77
C THR A 347 -30.27 -15.98 -6.51
N ARG A 348 -30.52 -15.46 -5.32
CA ARG A 348 -31.79 -14.85 -4.92
C ARG A 348 -31.59 -13.41 -4.50
N THR A 349 -32.55 -12.57 -4.87
CA THR A 349 -32.67 -11.22 -4.31
C THR A 349 -33.52 -11.28 -3.05
N LEU A 350 -33.03 -10.71 -1.95
CA LEU A 350 -33.77 -10.48 -0.72
C LEU A 350 -33.84 -8.97 -0.44
N THR A 351 -35.05 -8.47 -0.20
CA THR A 351 -35.27 -7.07 0.18
C THR A 351 -35.59 -7.00 1.66
N PHE A 352 -34.84 -6.18 2.40
CA PHE A 352 -35.02 -5.99 3.83
C PHE A 352 -35.47 -4.55 4.11
N ALA A 353 -36.48 -4.40 4.96
CA ALA A 353 -36.92 -3.11 5.50
C ALA A 353 -36.89 -3.17 7.03
N LEU A 354 -35.95 -2.46 7.63
CA LEU A 354 -35.75 -2.41 9.09
C LEU A 354 -36.79 -1.50 9.74
N ALA A 355 -37.38 -1.95 10.85
CA ALA A 355 -38.50 -1.28 11.50
C ALA A 355 -38.30 -1.05 13.00
N ASN A 356 -37.92 -2.08 13.77
CA ASN A 356 -37.59 -1.98 15.20
C ASN A 356 -36.29 -2.75 15.47
N TYR A 357 -35.34 -2.65 14.54
CA TYR A 357 -34.08 -3.36 14.59
C TYR A 357 -32.97 -2.39 14.95
N GLU A 358 -32.36 -2.61 16.10
CA GLU A 358 -31.18 -1.87 16.55
C GLU A 358 -29.96 -2.79 16.57
N GLY A 359 -28.88 -2.36 15.90
CA GLY A 359 -27.62 -3.09 15.93
C GLY A 359 -26.72 -2.78 14.74
N ASN A 360 -25.51 -3.33 14.78
CA ASN A 360 -24.49 -3.13 13.76
C ASN A 360 -24.46 -4.28 12.74
N TRP A 361 -25.01 -5.43 13.09
CA TRP A 361 -24.98 -6.63 12.26
C TRP A 361 -26.13 -6.61 11.25
N LEU A 362 -25.89 -6.93 9.99
CA LEU A 362 -26.93 -6.86 8.96
C LEU A 362 -27.58 -8.23 8.75
N PRO A 363 -28.92 -8.31 8.80
CA PRO A 363 -29.66 -9.47 8.31
C PRO A 363 -29.35 -9.77 6.83
N THR A 364 -28.89 -10.98 6.53
CA THR A 364 -28.53 -11.38 5.17
C THR A 364 -28.93 -12.82 4.91
N GLY A 365 -29.07 -13.24 3.65
CA GLY A 365 -29.26 -14.65 3.30
C GLY A 365 -27.96 -15.25 2.76
N GLY A 366 -27.63 -16.49 3.14
CA GLY A 366 -26.53 -17.25 2.52
C GLY A 366 -25.20 -16.47 2.39
N GLN A 367 -24.55 -16.61 1.23
CA GLN A 367 -23.38 -15.79 0.88
C GLN A 367 -23.79 -14.57 0.04
N VAL A 368 -23.55 -13.37 0.54
CA VAL A 368 -23.94 -12.12 -0.10
C VAL A 368 -22.96 -11.76 -1.20
N ARG A 369 -23.50 -11.38 -2.36
CA ARG A 369 -22.76 -10.98 -3.56
C ARG A 369 -22.78 -9.48 -3.77
N SER A 370 -23.92 -8.86 -3.49
CA SER A 370 -24.11 -7.43 -3.58
C SER A 370 -25.15 -6.98 -2.56
N LEU A 371 -24.99 -5.78 -2.03
CA LEU A 371 -25.92 -5.13 -1.13
C LEU A 371 -26.06 -3.66 -1.52
N GLU A 372 -27.29 -3.21 -1.74
CA GLU A 372 -27.61 -1.83 -2.10
C GLU A 372 -28.63 -1.25 -1.12
N TYR A 373 -28.28 -0.16 -0.44
CA TYR A 373 -29.21 0.57 0.42
C TYR A 373 -30.22 1.33 -0.44
N THR A 374 -31.51 1.12 -0.17
CA THR A 374 -32.65 1.73 -0.87
C THR A 374 -33.32 2.85 -0.06
N ALA A 375 -33.12 2.88 1.26
CA ALA A 375 -33.60 3.93 2.15
C ALA A 375 -32.63 4.18 3.32
N GLY A 376 -32.66 5.39 3.89
CA GLY A 376 -31.74 5.86 4.93
C GLY A 376 -30.66 6.81 4.41
N ASP A 377 -29.61 7.04 5.19
CA ASP A 377 -28.42 7.82 4.79
C ASP A 377 -27.49 6.92 3.95
N ILE A 378 -27.85 6.75 2.67
CA ILE A 378 -27.27 5.75 1.75
C ILE A 378 -25.75 5.86 1.67
N ASP A 379 -25.21 7.06 1.40
CA ASP A 379 -23.77 7.25 1.20
C ASP A 379 -22.98 6.93 2.47
N SER A 380 -23.51 7.36 3.61
CA SER A 380 -22.93 7.14 4.94
C SER A 380 -22.94 5.67 5.33
N LEU A 381 -24.07 4.98 5.14
CA LEU A 381 -24.23 3.55 5.43
C LEU A 381 -23.38 2.68 4.49
N ALA A 382 -23.35 2.99 3.20
CA ALA A 382 -22.49 2.29 2.24
C ALA A 382 -21.00 2.44 2.60
N SER A 383 -20.59 3.63 3.06
CA SER A 383 -19.21 3.88 3.51
C SER A 383 -18.87 3.23 4.85
N ALA A 384 -19.85 2.70 5.59
CA ALA A 384 -19.67 2.07 6.89
C ALA A 384 -19.72 0.53 6.84
N LEU A 385 -19.89 -0.06 5.66
CA LEU A 385 -20.17 -1.49 5.48
C LEU A 385 -18.91 -2.34 5.38
N PHE A 386 -18.87 -3.40 6.20
CA PHE A 386 -17.85 -4.44 6.22
C PHE A 386 -18.50 -5.80 6.00
N TYR A 387 -17.80 -6.68 5.29
CA TYR A 387 -18.26 -8.04 5.03
C TYR A 387 -17.12 -9.03 5.17
N SER A 388 -17.41 -10.16 5.80
CA SER A 388 -16.54 -11.34 5.83
C SER A 388 -17.16 -12.44 4.96
N GLU A 389 -16.48 -12.83 3.89
CA GLU A 389 -16.90 -13.93 3.00
C GLU A 389 -16.77 -15.29 3.71
N GLU A 390 -15.76 -15.45 4.57
CA GLU A 390 -15.50 -16.66 5.35
C GLU A 390 -16.62 -16.93 6.36
N LEU A 391 -17.03 -15.89 7.09
CA LEU A 391 -18.12 -15.94 8.06
C LEU A 391 -19.49 -15.73 7.41
N ALA A 392 -19.52 -15.35 6.12
CA ALA A 392 -20.70 -14.84 5.41
C ALA A 392 -21.54 -13.89 6.29
N THR A 393 -20.87 -12.92 6.92
CA THR A 393 -21.46 -11.99 7.89
C THR A 393 -21.18 -10.55 7.46
N ALA A 394 -22.20 -9.70 7.50
CA ALA A 394 -22.11 -8.28 7.19
C ALA A 394 -22.27 -7.45 8.47
N LEU A 395 -21.41 -6.45 8.63
CA LEU A 395 -21.33 -5.55 9.78
C LEU A 395 -21.25 -4.11 9.28
N SER A 396 -22.03 -3.21 9.87
CA SER A 396 -21.92 -1.77 9.68
C SER A 396 -21.28 -1.15 10.91
N VAL A 397 -20.23 -0.33 10.73
CA VAL A 397 -19.63 0.41 11.87
C VAL A 397 -20.56 1.49 12.41
N ARG A 398 -21.59 1.88 11.64
CA ARG A 398 -22.67 2.74 12.09
C ARG A 398 -23.86 1.89 12.52
N PRO A 399 -24.55 2.23 13.63
CA PRO A 399 -25.75 1.52 14.04
C PRO A 399 -26.84 1.64 12.95
N LEU A 400 -27.48 0.51 12.67
CA LEU A 400 -28.68 0.44 11.86
C LEU A 400 -29.87 0.80 12.74
N GLY A 401 -30.84 1.50 12.17
CA GLY A 401 -32.07 1.89 12.86
C GLY A 401 -33.24 1.97 11.90
N ASP A 402 -34.34 2.50 12.41
CA ASP A 402 -35.62 2.51 11.72
C ASP A 402 -35.57 3.26 10.39
N GLY A 403 -36.28 2.72 9.39
CA GLY A 403 -36.39 3.33 8.06
C GLY A 403 -35.20 3.06 7.14
N VAL A 404 -34.20 2.30 7.58
CA VAL A 404 -33.17 1.73 6.70
C VAL A 404 -33.77 0.57 5.91
N ALA A 405 -33.62 0.59 4.59
CA ALA A 405 -33.99 -0.51 3.72
C ALA A 405 -32.85 -0.80 2.75
N TYR A 406 -32.68 -2.07 2.41
CA TYR A 406 -31.65 -2.50 1.47
C TYR A 406 -32.07 -3.75 0.72
N ARG A 407 -31.45 -3.91 -0.46
CA ARG A 407 -31.61 -5.06 -1.33
C ARG A 407 -30.30 -5.82 -1.38
N SER A 408 -30.34 -7.10 -1.04
CA SER A 408 -29.19 -7.99 -1.11
C SER A 408 -29.39 -9.04 -2.19
N VAL A 409 -28.32 -9.42 -2.88
CA VAL A 409 -28.29 -10.58 -3.78
C VAL A 409 -27.39 -11.61 -3.16
N SER A 410 -27.92 -12.80 -2.93
CA SER A 410 -27.25 -13.87 -2.20
C SER A 410 -27.23 -15.16 -3.00
N VAL A 411 -26.14 -15.92 -2.85
CA VAL A 411 -26.04 -17.28 -3.38
C VAL A 411 -26.81 -18.23 -2.47
N LEU A 412 -27.69 -19.02 -3.07
CA LEU A 412 -28.48 -19.99 -2.35
C LEU A 412 -27.61 -21.16 -1.89
N PRO A 413 -27.59 -21.49 -0.58
CA PRO A 413 -26.91 -22.68 -0.11
C PRO A 413 -27.59 -23.91 -0.68
N LYS A 414 -26.81 -24.81 -1.27
CA LYS A 414 -27.32 -26.06 -1.84
C LYS A 414 -27.75 -27.00 -0.70
N PRO A 415 -28.99 -27.51 -0.67
CA PRO A 415 -29.39 -28.49 0.33
C PRO A 415 -28.64 -29.81 0.10
N TRP A 416 -28.09 -30.38 1.18
CA TRP A 416 -27.37 -31.64 1.15
C TRP A 416 -28.14 -32.72 1.90
N ALA A 417 -28.38 -33.85 1.23
CA ALA A 417 -28.90 -35.05 1.88
C ALA A 417 -27.76 -35.82 2.56
N ASP A 418 -28.00 -36.40 3.73
CA ASP A 418 -27.00 -37.09 4.54
C ASP A 418 -26.24 -38.18 3.79
N ALA A 419 -26.93 -38.95 2.94
CA ALA A 419 -26.31 -39.98 2.09
C ALA A 419 -25.21 -39.44 1.17
N LYS A 420 -25.27 -38.16 0.77
CA LYS A 420 -24.24 -37.50 -0.05
C LYS A 420 -23.10 -36.89 0.78
N LEU A 421 -23.28 -36.78 2.10
CA LEU A 421 -22.28 -36.28 3.04
C LEU A 421 -21.46 -37.41 3.68
N GLN A 422 -21.98 -38.64 3.70
CA GLN A 422 -21.28 -39.81 4.27
C GLN A 422 -19.87 -40.01 3.71
N ASP A 423 -19.67 -39.82 2.40
CA ASP A 423 -18.38 -39.99 1.74
C ASP A 423 -17.51 -38.72 1.74
N LYS A 424 -17.99 -37.62 2.34
CA LYS A 424 -17.28 -36.33 2.36
C LYS A 424 -16.57 -36.13 3.70
N PRO A 425 -15.23 -36.04 3.73
CA PRO A 425 -14.52 -35.68 4.95
C PRO A 425 -14.80 -34.22 5.31
N PHE A 426 -14.65 -33.90 6.61
CA PHE A 426 -14.69 -32.53 7.09
C PHE A 426 -13.59 -31.69 6.44
N GLU A 427 -13.92 -30.44 6.13
CA GLU A 427 -12.95 -29.48 5.64
C GLU A 427 -12.10 -28.95 6.81
N LYS A 428 -10.79 -28.83 6.61
CA LYS A 428 -9.89 -28.32 7.64
C LYS A 428 -9.90 -26.80 7.59
N VAL A 429 -10.71 -26.19 8.46
CA VAL A 429 -10.76 -24.75 8.65
C VAL A 429 -9.97 -24.41 9.91
N PRO A 430 -9.01 -23.48 9.87
CA PRO A 430 -8.37 -23.00 11.09
C PRO A 430 -9.43 -22.26 11.91
N LEU A 431 -9.69 -22.74 13.13
CA LEU A 431 -10.56 -22.09 14.10
C LEU A 431 -9.71 -21.66 15.30
N PRO A 432 -10.03 -20.53 15.95
CA PRO A 432 -9.38 -20.15 17.19
C PRO A 432 -9.61 -21.18 18.29
N ASP A 433 -8.66 -21.28 19.23
CA ASP A 433 -8.78 -22.17 20.38
C ASP A 433 -9.80 -21.62 21.38
N ASP A 434 -10.85 -22.39 21.68
CA ASP A 434 -11.88 -22.00 22.65
C ASP A 434 -11.32 -21.94 24.08
N LEU A 435 -11.80 -20.99 24.88
CA LEU A 435 -11.37 -20.76 26.25
C LEU A 435 -12.39 -21.26 27.27
N TYR A 436 -11.91 -21.79 28.39
CA TYR A 436 -12.72 -22.18 29.56
C TYR A 436 -13.91 -23.11 29.24
N VAL A 437 -13.75 -24.01 28.27
CA VAL A 437 -14.75 -25.03 27.94
C VAL A 437 -14.85 -26.05 29.11
N PRO A 438 -16.05 -26.33 29.64
CA PRO A 438 -16.22 -27.33 30.70
C PRO A 438 -15.84 -28.75 30.26
N GLU A 439 -15.31 -29.55 31.18
CA GLU A 439 -14.98 -30.96 30.94
C GLU A 439 -16.22 -31.79 30.57
N SER A 440 -17.38 -31.48 31.18
CA SER A 440 -18.66 -32.13 30.89
C SER A 440 -19.10 -32.02 29.43
N VAL A 441 -18.61 -31.04 28.67
CA VAL A 441 -18.84 -30.95 27.23
C VAL A 441 -18.20 -32.15 26.52
N HIS A 442 -16.94 -32.46 26.82
CA HIS A 442 -16.23 -33.56 26.17
C HIS A 442 -16.78 -34.92 26.61
N ASP A 443 -17.06 -35.08 27.90
CA ASP A 443 -17.61 -36.32 28.45
C ASP A 443 -18.99 -36.64 27.84
N THR A 444 -19.85 -35.62 27.74
CA THR A 444 -21.17 -35.76 27.11
C THR A 444 -21.04 -36.04 25.62
N ALA A 445 -20.10 -35.37 24.92
CA ALA A 445 -19.85 -35.63 23.51
C ALA A 445 -19.46 -37.10 23.24
N GLN A 446 -18.57 -37.67 24.07
CA GLN A 446 -18.19 -39.07 23.97
C GLN A 446 -19.35 -40.02 24.24
N LEU A 447 -20.14 -39.74 25.29
CA LEU A 447 -21.30 -40.55 25.66
C LEU A 447 -22.36 -40.57 24.55
N LEU A 448 -22.71 -39.41 24.01
CA LEU A 448 -23.76 -39.29 23.00
C LEU A 448 -23.35 -39.83 21.63
N THR A 449 -22.05 -39.94 21.35
CA THR A 449 -21.50 -40.49 20.11
C THR A 449 -21.00 -41.92 20.22
N GLU A 450 -21.22 -42.58 21.36
CA GLU A 450 -20.76 -43.95 21.59
C GLU A 450 -21.29 -44.92 20.52
N GLY A 451 -20.39 -45.68 19.91
CA GLY A 451 -20.72 -46.67 18.87
C GLY A 451 -21.02 -46.10 17.49
N LYS A 452 -20.80 -44.80 17.24
CA LYS A 452 -21.01 -44.14 15.93
C LYS A 452 -19.72 -44.05 15.11
N ASN A 453 -19.83 -44.16 13.79
CA ASN A 453 -18.67 -43.99 12.90
C ASN A 453 -18.29 -42.52 12.75
N ALA A 454 -17.00 -42.27 12.50
CA ALA A 454 -16.51 -40.92 12.25
C ALA A 454 -17.16 -40.28 11.01
N GLY A 455 -17.52 -39.00 11.09
CA GLY A 455 -18.13 -38.24 9.99
C GLY A 455 -19.53 -37.73 10.32
N ILE A 456 -20.41 -37.64 9.31
CA ILE A 456 -21.79 -37.13 9.46
C ILE A 456 -22.60 -37.90 10.51
N GLU A 457 -22.30 -39.19 10.73
CA GLU A 457 -23.01 -40.02 11.71
C GLU A 457 -22.82 -39.51 13.14
N GLN A 458 -21.61 -39.06 13.50
CA GLN A 458 -21.36 -38.41 14.80
C GLN A 458 -22.13 -37.10 14.94
N VAL A 459 -22.12 -36.26 13.89
CA VAL A 459 -22.80 -34.96 13.91
C VAL A 459 -24.31 -35.13 14.08
N ARG A 460 -24.91 -36.07 13.33
CA ARG A 460 -26.34 -36.38 13.44
C ARG A 460 -26.70 -37.08 14.74
N ALA A 461 -25.83 -37.93 15.28
CA ALA A 461 -26.06 -38.56 16.58
C ALA A 461 -26.14 -37.50 17.70
N LEU A 462 -25.20 -36.55 17.74
CA LEU A 462 -25.25 -35.44 18.69
C LEU A 462 -26.53 -34.60 18.50
N GLN A 463 -26.84 -34.23 17.26
CA GLN A 463 -28.03 -33.45 16.96
C GLN A 463 -29.30 -34.16 17.46
N GLN A 464 -29.50 -35.42 17.09
CA GLN A 464 -30.69 -36.20 17.44
C GLN A 464 -30.79 -36.40 18.95
N ARG A 465 -29.69 -36.70 19.63
CA ARG A 465 -29.69 -36.87 21.10
C ARG A 465 -30.09 -35.59 21.82
N LEU A 466 -29.52 -34.46 21.43
CA LEU A 466 -29.85 -33.17 22.02
C LEU A 466 -31.31 -32.78 21.72
N HIS A 467 -31.77 -33.02 20.50
CA HIS A 467 -33.11 -32.67 20.03
C HIS A 467 -34.21 -33.57 20.64
N ASP A 468 -34.00 -34.89 20.67
CA ASP A 468 -35.01 -35.87 21.06
C ASP A 468 -35.05 -36.11 22.58
N ASP A 469 -33.88 -36.14 23.26
CA ASP A 469 -33.79 -36.43 24.70
C ASP A 469 -33.89 -35.15 25.56
N GLY A 470 -33.76 -33.97 24.95
CA GLY A 470 -33.84 -32.66 25.62
C GLY A 470 -35.26 -32.14 25.81
N PHE A 471 -35.38 -31.03 26.54
CA PHE A 471 -36.61 -30.25 26.68
C PHE A 471 -36.37 -28.77 26.39
N TYR A 472 -37.39 -28.13 25.80
CA TYR A 472 -37.40 -26.70 25.50
C TYR A 472 -37.87 -25.87 26.69
N SER A 473 -37.19 -24.74 26.96
CA SER A 473 -37.60 -23.73 27.94
C SER A 473 -36.94 -22.38 27.63
N ASP A 474 -37.75 -21.35 27.40
CA ASP A 474 -37.34 -19.94 27.27
C ASP A 474 -36.89 -19.31 28.61
N GLY A 475 -36.93 -20.09 29.69
CA GLY A 475 -36.57 -19.68 31.04
C GLY A 475 -37.54 -18.70 31.71
N LEU A 476 -38.69 -18.37 31.11
CA LEU A 476 -39.75 -17.59 31.76
C LEU A 476 -40.37 -18.36 32.94
N SER A 477 -40.33 -19.69 32.87
CA SER A 477 -40.79 -20.61 33.93
C SER A 477 -39.76 -20.84 35.04
N GLY A 478 -38.56 -20.27 34.94
CA GLY A 478 -37.45 -20.47 35.89
C GLY A 478 -36.71 -21.81 35.75
N ASN A 479 -37.11 -22.66 34.79
CA ASN A 479 -36.52 -24.00 34.59
C ASN A 479 -35.21 -23.98 33.77
N SER A 480 -34.82 -22.84 33.20
CA SER A 480 -33.58 -22.67 32.43
C SER A 480 -32.96 -21.29 32.71
N LEU A 481 -31.64 -21.28 32.98
CA LEU A 481 -30.87 -20.05 33.19
C LEU A 481 -30.44 -19.46 31.83
N PRO A 482 -30.56 -18.15 31.60
CA PRO A 482 -30.14 -17.52 30.33
C PRO A 482 -28.66 -17.74 30.03
N GLY A 483 -28.25 -17.67 28.76
CA GLY A 483 -26.84 -17.65 28.37
C GLY A 483 -26.13 -19.00 28.46
N HIS A 484 -24.90 -18.99 27.94
CA HIS A 484 -24.03 -20.15 27.76
C HIS A 484 -22.63 -19.92 28.32
N ARG A 485 -22.56 -19.26 29.47
CA ARG A 485 -21.32 -19.21 30.26
C ARG A 485 -20.92 -20.63 30.69
N SER A 486 -19.64 -20.87 30.84
CA SER A 486 -19.07 -22.20 31.05
C SER A 486 -19.72 -22.96 32.22
N ASP A 487 -19.93 -22.31 33.36
CA ASP A 487 -20.63 -22.87 34.52
C ASP A 487 -22.10 -23.23 34.22
N ARG A 488 -22.78 -22.43 33.38
CA ARG A 488 -24.16 -22.68 32.95
C ARG A 488 -24.25 -23.84 31.96
N LEU A 489 -23.31 -23.93 31.02
CA LEU A 489 -23.22 -25.08 30.10
C LEU A 489 -22.93 -26.37 30.87
N ALA A 490 -22.03 -26.33 31.85
CA ALA A 490 -21.76 -27.48 32.72
C ALA A 490 -23.03 -27.90 33.47
N ALA A 491 -23.71 -26.95 34.13
CA ALA A 491 -24.96 -27.23 34.84
C ALA A 491 -26.08 -27.76 33.92
N PHE A 492 -26.17 -27.25 32.69
CA PHE A 492 -27.14 -27.71 31.69
C PHE A 492 -26.88 -29.15 31.24
N LEU A 493 -25.62 -29.52 31.00
CA LEU A 493 -25.23 -30.87 30.56
C LEU A 493 -25.23 -31.91 31.68
N GLU A 494 -24.92 -31.49 32.91
CA GLU A 494 -24.88 -32.35 34.09
C GLU A 494 -26.26 -32.53 34.74
N ALA A 495 -27.26 -31.74 34.31
CA ALA A 495 -28.62 -31.87 34.81
C ALA A 495 -29.21 -33.25 34.44
N PRO A 496 -30.11 -33.82 35.29
CA PRO A 496 -30.80 -35.06 34.96
C PRO A 496 -31.61 -34.99 33.66
N GLN A 497 -32.03 -33.78 33.30
CA GLN A 497 -32.73 -33.46 32.06
C GLN A 497 -32.11 -32.18 31.51
N MET A 498 -31.71 -32.19 30.25
CA MET A 498 -31.28 -30.98 29.55
C MET A 498 -32.53 -30.13 29.28
N VAL A 499 -32.61 -28.96 29.91
CA VAL A 499 -33.75 -28.04 29.78
C VAL A 499 -33.21 -26.68 29.38
N GLY A 500 -33.58 -26.20 28.19
CA GLY A 500 -32.99 -24.99 27.63
C GLY A 500 -33.60 -24.52 26.31
N ASP A 501 -33.00 -23.50 25.70
CA ASP A 501 -33.34 -22.97 24.38
C ASP A 501 -32.11 -22.94 23.46
N ASP A 502 -32.24 -22.31 22.29
CA ASP A 502 -31.16 -22.22 21.29
C ASP A 502 -29.87 -21.61 21.88
N ASP A 503 -29.98 -20.75 22.90
CA ASP A 503 -28.85 -20.11 23.57
C ASP A 503 -27.96 -21.13 24.31
N GLN A 504 -28.45 -22.34 24.59
CA GLN A 504 -27.71 -23.40 25.27
C GLN A 504 -27.43 -24.59 24.36
N TYR A 505 -28.42 -25.08 23.62
CA TYR A 505 -28.29 -26.27 22.79
C TYR A 505 -27.29 -26.09 21.65
N ALA A 506 -27.34 -24.95 20.94
CA ALA A 506 -26.44 -24.71 19.80
C ALA A 506 -24.96 -24.51 20.26
N PRO A 507 -24.67 -23.64 21.26
CA PRO A 507 -23.34 -23.57 21.86
C PRO A 507 -22.81 -24.90 22.38
N ALA A 508 -23.64 -25.69 23.10
CA ALA A 508 -23.24 -26.99 23.62
C ALA A 508 -22.87 -27.96 22.49
N MET A 509 -23.73 -28.11 21.46
CA MET A 509 -23.44 -28.97 20.31
C MET A 509 -22.17 -28.54 19.58
N ALA A 510 -21.97 -27.23 19.37
CA ALA A 510 -20.79 -26.70 18.69
C ALA A 510 -19.50 -27.07 19.45
N LEU A 511 -19.46 -26.86 20.77
CA LEU A 511 -18.30 -27.19 21.60
C LEU A 511 -18.07 -28.72 21.70
N MET A 512 -19.15 -29.52 21.76
CA MET A 512 -19.05 -30.98 21.73
C MET A 512 -18.36 -31.46 20.45
N LEU A 513 -18.79 -30.95 19.28
CA LEU A 513 -18.16 -31.25 18.00
C LEU A 513 -16.68 -30.87 17.97
N ARG A 514 -16.32 -29.67 18.45
CA ARG A 514 -14.93 -29.21 18.52
C ARG A 514 -14.07 -30.08 19.43
N SER A 515 -14.63 -30.53 20.56
CA SER A 515 -13.94 -31.45 21.48
C SER A 515 -13.62 -32.81 20.85
N LEU A 516 -14.39 -33.23 19.83
CA LEU A 516 -14.16 -34.44 19.04
C LEU A 516 -13.26 -34.19 17.82
N GLY A 517 -12.73 -32.97 17.66
CA GLY A 517 -11.88 -32.56 16.53
C GLY A 517 -12.66 -32.27 15.24
N ILE A 518 -13.97 -32.05 15.33
CA ILE A 518 -14.84 -31.68 14.19
C ILE A 518 -14.99 -30.15 14.17
N PRO A 519 -14.54 -29.46 13.11
CA PRO A 519 -14.75 -28.02 12.98
C PRO A 519 -16.24 -27.69 12.96
N SER A 520 -16.66 -26.72 13.75
CA SER A 520 -18.05 -26.25 13.84
C SER A 520 -18.07 -24.76 14.09
N ARG A 521 -19.18 -24.09 13.80
CA ARG A 521 -19.42 -22.68 14.18
C ARG A 521 -20.88 -22.47 14.55
N VAL A 522 -21.14 -21.51 15.42
CA VAL A 522 -22.50 -21.13 15.82
C VAL A 522 -22.97 -20.01 14.90
N VAL A 523 -24.22 -20.04 14.47
CA VAL A 523 -24.82 -18.99 13.64
C VAL A 523 -26.11 -18.54 14.28
N MET A 524 -26.26 -17.22 14.41
CA MET A 524 -27.49 -16.61 14.88
C MET A 524 -28.21 -15.92 13.72
N GLY A 525 -29.52 -16.04 13.70
CA GLY A 525 -30.35 -15.37 12.72
C GLY A 525 -31.84 -15.62 12.94
N PHE A 526 -32.58 -15.71 11.84
CA PHE A 526 -34.02 -15.89 11.86
C PHE A 526 -34.48 -16.91 10.81
N TYR A 527 -35.50 -17.69 11.15
CA TYR A 527 -36.28 -18.43 10.16
C TYR A 527 -37.75 -18.43 10.57
N PRO A 528 -38.67 -17.94 9.72
CA PRO A 528 -40.09 -17.87 10.08
C PRO A 528 -40.75 -19.25 9.99
N GLU A 529 -41.78 -19.48 10.80
CA GLU A 529 -42.60 -20.70 10.70
C GLU A 529 -43.45 -20.73 9.43
N THR A 530 -43.84 -19.55 8.91
CA THR A 530 -44.69 -19.40 7.73
C THR A 530 -43.96 -18.62 6.63
N TYR A 531 -43.78 -19.27 5.48
CA TYR A 531 -43.21 -18.65 4.28
C TYR A 531 -44.33 -18.21 3.32
N THR A 532 -44.22 -17.00 2.78
CA THR A 532 -45.15 -16.45 1.79
C THR A 532 -44.36 -15.85 0.61
N ASP A 533 -45.01 -15.72 -0.56
CA ASP A 533 -44.38 -15.10 -1.73
C ASP A 533 -44.26 -13.57 -1.62
N GLY A 534 -44.93 -12.95 -0.64
CA GLY A 534 -44.89 -11.51 -0.38
C GLY A 534 -43.95 -11.12 0.76
N PRO A 535 -44.01 -9.86 1.23
CA PRO A 535 -43.24 -9.41 2.37
C PRO A 535 -43.63 -10.18 3.66
N ILE A 536 -42.66 -10.80 4.30
CA ILE A 536 -42.81 -11.56 5.55
C ILE A 536 -42.29 -10.69 6.70
N PRO A 537 -43.13 -10.35 7.70
CA PRO A 537 -42.64 -9.71 8.92
C PRO A 537 -41.87 -10.74 9.75
N ILE A 538 -40.64 -10.40 10.12
CA ILE A 538 -39.80 -11.22 11.02
C ILE A 538 -39.91 -10.63 12.42
N THR A 539 -40.35 -11.45 13.37
CA THR A 539 -40.47 -11.04 14.78
C THR A 539 -39.39 -11.67 15.65
N GLY A 540 -39.29 -11.23 16.91
CA GLY A 540 -38.36 -11.82 17.86
C GLY A 540 -38.58 -13.32 18.10
N LYS A 541 -39.80 -13.86 17.92
CA LYS A 541 -40.10 -15.30 18.00
C LYS A 541 -39.45 -16.16 16.92
N ASP A 542 -39.12 -15.55 15.78
CA ASP A 542 -38.44 -16.22 14.67
C ASP A 542 -36.93 -16.27 14.88
N THR A 543 -36.41 -15.71 15.99
CA THR A 543 -34.97 -15.73 16.31
C THR A 543 -34.52 -17.13 16.62
N HIS A 544 -33.46 -17.57 15.95
CA HIS A 544 -32.91 -18.90 16.12
C HIS A 544 -31.39 -18.92 16.10
N VAL A 545 -30.82 -19.93 16.76
CA VAL A 545 -29.39 -20.21 16.78
C VAL A 545 -29.15 -21.65 16.35
N TRP A 546 -28.23 -21.86 15.40
CA TRP A 546 -27.91 -23.18 14.87
C TRP A 546 -26.41 -23.40 14.73
N VAL A 547 -26.02 -24.64 14.43
CA VAL A 547 -24.63 -25.02 14.24
C VAL A 547 -24.36 -25.30 12.76
N GLU A 548 -23.21 -24.87 12.26
CA GLU A 548 -22.75 -25.24 10.91
C GLU A 548 -21.47 -26.07 10.98
N VAL A 549 -21.37 -27.10 10.13
CA VAL A 549 -20.20 -27.98 10.01
C VAL A 549 -19.71 -27.98 8.56
N PRO A 550 -18.40 -27.83 8.30
CA PRO A 550 -17.87 -27.72 6.95
C PRO A 550 -17.49 -29.08 6.37
N PHE A 551 -18.02 -29.40 5.19
CA PHE A 551 -17.74 -30.64 4.46
C PHE A 551 -17.04 -30.34 3.14
N ARG A 552 -16.01 -31.13 2.80
CA ARG A 552 -15.22 -30.91 1.57
C ARG A 552 -16.11 -30.93 0.31
N GLY A 553 -16.13 -29.80 -0.39
CA GLY A 553 -16.91 -29.59 -1.62
C GLY A 553 -18.42 -29.53 -1.41
N ALA A 554 -18.90 -29.47 -0.16
CA ALA A 554 -20.28 -29.16 0.20
C ALA A 554 -20.39 -27.82 0.94
N GLY A 555 -19.28 -27.32 1.50
CA GLY A 555 -19.25 -26.09 2.27
C GLY A 555 -19.84 -26.29 3.66
N TRP A 556 -20.28 -25.20 4.27
CA TRP A 556 -20.93 -25.20 5.58
C TRP A 556 -22.37 -25.70 5.48
N VAL A 557 -22.70 -26.76 6.23
CA VAL A 557 -24.03 -27.37 6.29
C VAL A 557 -24.64 -27.09 7.67
N PRO A 558 -25.91 -26.64 7.75
CA PRO A 558 -26.56 -26.33 9.03
C PRO A 558 -27.15 -27.57 9.73
N PHE A 559 -27.11 -27.54 11.06
CA PHE A 559 -27.61 -28.56 11.99
C PHE A 559 -28.31 -27.85 13.16
N ASP A 560 -29.47 -28.39 13.57
CA ASP A 560 -30.33 -27.78 14.57
C ASP A 560 -30.51 -28.75 15.76
N PRO A 561 -29.86 -28.47 16.92
CA PRO A 561 -29.93 -29.34 18.09
C PRO A 561 -31.12 -29.05 19.02
N THR A 562 -31.80 -27.91 18.89
CA THR A 562 -32.80 -27.50 19.88
C THR A 562 -34.06 -28.36 19.77
N PRO A 563 -34.57 -28.93 20.88
CA PRO A 563 -35.85 -29.64 20.89
C PRO A 563 -37.03 -28.80 20.39
N PRO A 564 -38.11 -29.43 19.90
CA PRO A 564 -39.34 -28.74 19.54
C PRO A 564 -39.92 -27.91 20.72
N LYS A 565 -40.48 -26.74 20.43
CA LYS A 565 -41.02 -25.81 21.45
C LYS A 565 -42.13 -26.42 22.32
N ASP A 566 -42.81 -27.46 21.84
CA ASP A 566 -43.86 -28.20 22.56
C ASP A 566 -43.32 -29.31 23.49
N GLN A 567 -42.04 -29.65 23.39
CA GLN A 567 -41.37 -30.63 24.25
C GLN A 567 -40.92 -29.99 25.56
N VAL A 568 -41.87 -29.75 26.46
CA VAL A 568 -41.61 -29.17 27.80
C VAL A 568 -41.56 -30.23 28.91
N PRO A 569 -40.78 -30.04 29.99
CA PRO A 569 -40.71 -31.01 31.08
C PRO A 569 -42.07 -31.17 31.77
N GLN A 570 -42.55 -32.41 31.92
CA GLN A 570 -43.77 -32.66 32.70
C GLN A 570 -43.45 -32.59 34.20
N THR A 571 -43.70 -31.44 34.82
CA THR A 571 -43.60 -31.35 36.29
C THR A 571 -44.82 -32.04 36.89
N GLU A 572 -44.63 -33.15 37.62
CA GLU A 572 -45.64 -33.60 38.57
C GLU A 572 -45.78 -32.51 39.63
N VAL A 573 -46.76 -31.63 39.51
CA VAL A 573 -47.08 -30.65 40.56
C VAL A 573 -47.40 -31.44 41.83
N PRO A 574 -46.55 -31.42 42.88
CA PRO A 574 -46.90 -32.11 44.12
C PRO A 574 -48.13 -31.40 44.67
N LYS A 575 -49.26 -32.12 44.77
CA LYS A 575 -50.47 -31.59 45.41
C LYS A 575 -50.07 -30.94 46.73
N PRO A 576 -50.45 -29.67 47.00
CA PRO A 576 -50.13 -29.04 48.26
C PRO A 576 -50.63 -29.93 49.40
N LYS A 577 -49.73 -30.38 50.27
CA LYS A 577 -50.15 -31.01 51.53
C LYS A 577 -51.07 -30.00 52.24
N PRO A 578 -52.26 -30.40 52.74
CA PRO A 578 -53.12 -29.49 53.48
C PRO A 578 -52.34 -28.96 54.68
N ASN A 579 -52.11 -27.65 54.69
CA ASN A 579 -51.41 -26.96 55.77
C ASN A 579 -52.30 -27.02 57.02
N PRO A 580 -51.91 -27.72 58.11
CA PRO A 580 -52.63 -27.58 59.37
C PRO A 580 -52.44 -26.14 59.86
N ARG A 581 -53.56 -25.47 60.16
CA ARG A 581 -53.59 -24.07 60.57
C ARG A 581 -52.58 -23.83 61.71
N PRO A 582 -51.73 -22.80 61.65
CA PRO A 582 -50.87 -22.45 62.76
C PRO A 582 -51.74 -21.96 63.93
N LEU A 583 -51.44 -22.46 65.13
CA LEU A 583 -51.92 -21.87 66.37
C LEU A 583 -51.33 -20.45 66.49
N VAL A 584 -52.19 -19.50 66.82
CA VAL A 584 -51.85 -18.10 67.06
C VAL A 584 -50.94 -18.02 68.29
N ILE A 585 -49.68 -17.64 68.08
CA ILE A 585 -48.82 -17.10 69.13
C ILE A 585 -48.86 -15.58 68.98
N GLN A 586 -49.03 -14.87 70.09
CA GLN A 586 -49.03 -13.40 70.12
C GLN A 586 -47.66 -12.87 69.62
N PRO A 587 -47.65 -11.77 68.85
CA PRO A 587 -46.41 -11.19 68.35
C PRO A 587 -45.56 -10.66 69.53
N PRO A 588 -44.24 -10.95 69.58
CA PRO A 588 -43.32 -10.15 70.37
C PRO A 588 -43.16 -8.75 69.76
N GLU A 589 -42.75 -7.79 70.59
CA GLU A 589 -42.53 -6.40 70.21
C GLU A 589 -41.60 -6.25 68.98
N PRO A 590 -41.80 -5.22 68.13
CA PRO A 590 -40.99 -5.03 66.94
C PRO A 590 -39.52 -4.80 67.34
N PRO A 591 -38.54 -5.50 66.74
CA PRO A 591 -37.16 -5.07 66.81
C PRO A 591 -37.02 -3.73 66.08
N GLU A 592 -36.31 -2.78 66.69
CA GLU A 592 -35.91 -1.53 66.05
C GLU A 592 -35.12 -1.85 64.76
N GLU A 593 -35.47 -1.15 63.67
CA GLU A 593 -34.75 -1.19 62.41
C GLU A 593 -33.28 -0.79 62.65
N PRO A 594 -32.29 -1.57 62.17
CA PRO A 594 -30.92 -1.09 62.13
C PRO A 594 -30.89 0.20 61.29
N ALA A 595 -30.22 1.23 61.81
CA ALA A 595 -30.03 2.48 61.09
C ALA A 595 -29.50 2.23 59.68
N GLU A 596 -30.18 2.77 58.67
CA GLU A 596 -29.67 2.90 57.31
C GLU A 596 -28.36 3.69 57.37
N VAL A 597 -27.25 2.99 57.14
CA VAL A 597 -25.98 3.61 56.83
C VAL A 597 -26.15 4.23 55.43
N PRO A 598 -25.80 5.52 55.22
CA PRO A 598 -25.84 6.11 53.89
C PRO A 598 -24.97 5.28 52.93
N PRO A 599 -25.31 5.17 51.64
CA PRO A 599 -24.44 4.53 50.68
C PRO A 599 -23.07 5.24 50.73
N GLU A 600 -22.04 4.45 50.99
CA GLU A 600 -20.66 4.85 50.71
C GLU A 600 -20.65 5.25 49.24
N SER A 601 -20.44 6.54 48.98
CA SER A 601 -20.15 7.05 47.66
C SER A 601 -18.92 6.29 47.17
N VAL A 602 -19.14 5.35 46.26
CA VAL A 602 -18.09 4.84 45.38
C VAL A 602 -17.55 6.10 44.70
N GLU A 603 -16.32 6.47 45.07
CA GLU A 603 -15.53 7.40 44.28
C GLU A 603 -15.50 6.83 42.86
N ASP A 604 -16.07 7.59 41.92
CA ASP A 604 -15.87 7.37 40.49
C ASP A 604 -14.36 7.19 40.28
N PRO A 605 -13.93 6.16 39.54
CA PRO A 605 -12.58 6.17 39.01
C PRO A 605 -12.42 7.48 38.26
N GLU A 606 -11.36 8.21 38.61
CA GLU A 606 -10.89 9.39 37.92
C GLU A 606 -11.19 9.28 36.41
N ASP A 607 -11.87 10.30 35.88
CA ASP A 607 -11.90 10.59 34.46
C ASP A 607 -10.44 10.53 33.97
N ASP A 608 -10.03 9.37 33.45
CA ASP A 608 -8.92 9.28 32.53
C ASP A 608 -9.36 10.16 31.37
N ASP A 609 -8.76 11.35 31.29
CA ASP A 609 -8.89 12.30 30.20
C ASP A 609 -8.90 11.53 28.88
N GLU A 610 -10.10 11.20 28.36
CA GLU A 610 -10.26 10.91 26.96
C GLU A 610 -9.64 12.09 26.23
N PRO A 611 -8.63 11.88 25.36
CA PRO A 611 -8.03 13.00 24.68
C PRO A 611 -9.13 13.67 23.87
N GLU A 612 -9.57 14.85 24.33
CA GLU A 612 -10.46 15.73 23.58
C GLU A 612 -9.98 15.70 22.14
N ASP A 613 -10.89 15.33 21.24
CA ASP A 613 -10.69 15.27 19.79
C ASP A 613 -10.29 16.66 19.30
N ASN A 614 -9.00 16.92 19.46
CA ASN A 614 -8.37 18.15 19.13
C ASN A 614 -8.22 18.11 17.61
N GLY A 615 -9.07 18.85 16.90
CA GLY A 615 -8.88 19.10 15.47
C GLY A 615 -7.46 19.64 15.13
N TRP A 616 -6.71 20.11 16.14
CA TRP A 616 -5.28 20.42 16.05
C TRP A 616 -4.37 19.19 15.93
N GLY A 617 -4.71 18.05 16.56
CA GLY A 617 -4.03 16.76 16.44
C GLY A 617 -4.18 16.17 15.04
N GLU A 618 -5.39 16.20 14.47
CA GLU A 618 -5.61 15.86 13.06
C GLU A 618 -4.86 16.82 12.11
N LEU A 619 -4.87 18.13 12.41
CA LEU A 619 -4.12 19.13 11.63
C LEU A 619 -2.61 18.88 11.71
N LEU A 620 -2.07 18.55 12.88
CA LEU A 620 -0.66 18.22 13.06
C LEU A 620 -0.29 16.92 12.36
N LEU A 621 -1.10 15.87 12.48
CA LEU A 621 -0.93 14.63 11.73
C LEU A 621 -1.00 14.87 10.22
N LEU A 622 -1.89 15.75 9.76
CA LEU A 622 -1.97 16.17 8.37
C LEU A 622 -0.72 16.95 7.95
N ILE A 623 -0.23 17.88 8.75
CA ILE A 623 1.03 18.62 8.51
C ILE A 623 2.22 17.66 8.49
N VAL A 624 2.23 16.62 9.33
CA VAL A 624 3.26 15.59 9.36
C VAL A 624 3.17 14.68 8.13
N LYS A 625 1.97 14.23 7.71
CA LYS A 625 1.75 13.44 6.49
C LYS A 625 2.16 14.23 5.24
N ILE A 626 1.74 15.49 5.14
CA ILE A 626 2.13 16.43 4.08
C ILE A 626 3.64 16.70 4.13
N GLY A 627 4.17 16.93 5.34
CA GLY A 627 5.59 17.18 5.59
C GLY A 627 6.46 15.99 5.22
N ALA A 628 6.00 14.76 5.46
CA ALA A 628 6.67 13.52 5.07
C ALA A 628 6.70 13.36 3.54
N GLY A 629 5.57 13.62 2.87
CA GLY A 629 5.50 13.65 1.40
C GLY A 629 6.45 14.69 0.79
N ILE A 630 6.44 15.92 1.31
CA ILE A 630 7.36 17.00 0.89
C ILE A 630 8.82 16.62 1.19
N SER A 631 9.09 15.96 2.31
CA SER A 631 10.45 15.54 2.69
C SER A 631 11.03 14.50 1.73
N ILE A 632 10.23 13.55 1.26
CA ILE A 632 10.65 12.57 0.24
C ILE A 632 11.02 13.28 -1.06
N VAL A 633 10.23 14.27 -1.46
CA VAL A 633 10.47 15.08 -2.66
C VAL A 633 11.71 15.99 -2.50
N LEU A 634 11.96 16.50 -1.30
CA LEU A 634 13.11 17.36 -0.98
C LEU A 634 14.41 16.58 -0.70
N LEU A 635 14.32 15.30 -0.34
CA LEU A 635 15.45 14.42 -0.03
C LEU A 635 16.60 14.48 -1.06
N PRO A 636 16.38 14.35 -2.39
CA PRO A 636 17.47 14.44 -3.36
C PRO A 636 18.16 15.81 -3.36
N PHE A 637 17.45 16.89 -3.06
CA PHE A 637 18.02 18.24 -2.95
C PHE A 637 18.87 18.39 -1.70
N ILE A 638 18.37 17.89 -0.57
CA ILE A 638 19.10 17.84 0.71
C ILE A 638 20.37 17.01 0.56
N VAL A 639 20.29 15.83 -0.07
CA VAL A 639 21.46 14.97 -0.33
C VAL A 639 22.51 15.66 -1.20
N ILE A 640 22.12 16.38 -2.25
CA ILE A 640 23.07 17.14 -3.09
C ILE A 640 23.78 18.22 -2.26
N VAL A 641 23.03 18.98 -1.45
CA VAL A 641 23.60 20.00 -0.57
C VAL A 641 24.52 19.37 0.49
N LEU A 642 24.10 18.26 1.09
CA LEU A 642 24.86 17.51 2.08
C LEU A 642 26.17 16.98 1.50
N ILE A 643 26.15 16.34 0.32
CA ILE A 643 27.35 15.85 -0.35
C ILE A 643 28.34 17.00 -0.59
N LYS A 644 27.87 18.15 -1.08
CA LYS A 644 28.73 19.33 -1.30
C LYS A 644 29.29 19.88 0.02
N SER A 645 28.47 19.96 1.06
CA SER A 645 28.88 20.41 2.40
C SER A 645 29.90 19.48 3.05
N VAL A 646 29.69 18.16 2.98
CA VAL A 646 30.64 17.15 3.45
C VAL A 646 31.94 17.21 2.64
N MET A 647 31.86 17.33 1.31
CA MET A 647 33.06 17.47 0.47
C MET A 647 33.87 18.71 0.82
N ARG A 648 33.20 19.83 1.14
CA ARG A 648 33.86 21.06 1.62
C ARG A 648 34.52 20.84 2.99
N LEU A 649 33.82 20.20 3.94
CA LEU A 649 34.37 19.89 5.26
C LEU A 649 35.59 18.99 5.17
N VAL A 650 35.53 17.94 4.36
CA VAL A 650 36.66 17.03 4.10
C VAL A 650 37.84 17.75 3.45
N ARG A 651 37.59 18.71 2.55
CA ARG A 651 38.63 19.55 1.93
C ARG A 651 39.31 20.49 2.94
N ARG A 652 38.54 21.07 3.86
CA ARG A 652 39.06 21.93 4.94
C ARG A 652 39.82 21.15 6.01
N ARG A 653 39.50 19.88 6.24
CA ARG A 653 40.16 19.02 7.24
C ARG A 653 41.30 18.15 6.68
N ARG A 654 41.87 18.47 5.52
CA ARG A 654 43.05 17.75 4.99
C ARG A 654 44.27 17.96 5.90
N LYS A 655 44.97 16.87 6.25
CA LYS A 655 46.13 16.89 7.15
C LYS A 655 47.36 17.63 6.58
N ARG A 656 47.46 17.76 5.26
CA ARG A 656 48.57 18.47 4.60
C ARG A 656 48.13 19.87 4.19
N GLU A 657 48.87 20.87 4.66
CA GLU A 657 48.53 22.29 4.54
C GLU A 657 48.52 22.76 3.08
N ASP A 658 49.48 22.33 2.27
CA ASP A 658 49.55 22.55 0.82
C ASP A 658 48.35 21.96 0.06
N LEU A 659 47.93 20.74 0.40
CA LEU A 659 46.76 20.08 -0.19
C LEU A 659 45.45 20.71 0.28
N ARG A 660 45.45 21.36 1.44
CA ARG A 660 44.33 22.11 2.02
C ARG A 660 44.21 23.48 1.35
N ALA A 661 45.31 24.18 1.11
CA ALA A 661 45.36 25.42 0.33
C ALA A 661 44.92 25.18 -1.12
N ALA A 662 45.47 24.16 -1.78
CA ALA A 662 45.02 23.75 -3.13
C ALA A 662 43.52 23.43 -3.20
N ALA A 663 42.94 22.96 -2.09
CA ALA A 663 41.52 22.62 -2.02
C ALA A 663 40.59 23.86 -1.93
N ALA A 664 41.12 25.03 -1.55
CA ALA A 664 40.38 26.30 -1.57
C ALA A 664 40.08 26.72 -3.02
N TRP A 665 41.06 26.63 -3.92
CA TRP A 665 40.86 26.89 -5.36
C TRP A 665 39.85 25.91 -5.99
N ASP A 666 39.93 24.65 -5.59
CA ASP A 666 39.00 23.60 -5.99
C ASP A 666 37.53 23.95 -5.65
N GLU A 667 37.28 24.66 -4.55
CA GLU A 667 35.94 25.13 -4.15
C GLU A 667 35.44 26.27 -5.05
N VAL A 668 36.33 27.21 -5.42
CA VAL A 668 36.01 28.31 -6.35
C VAL A 668 35.62 27.74 -7.72
N VAL A 669 36.43 26.83 -8.26
CA VAL A 669 36.19 26.18 -9.56
C VAL A 669 34.89 25.37 -9.55
N ASP A 670 34.61 24.62 -8.47
CA ASP A 670 33.37 23.87 -8.36
C ASP A 670 32.15 24.80 -8.35
N ARG A 671 32.22 25.93 -7.62
CA ARG A 671 31.09 26.87 -7.53
C ARG A 671 30.84 27.61 -8.84
N VAL A 672 31.91 27.99 -9.55
CA VAL A 672 31.83 28.61 -10.88
C VAL A 672 31.26 27.63 -11.92
N THR A 673 31.69 26.37 -11.87
CA THR A 673 31.14 25.28 -12.71
C THR A 673 29.66 25.04 -12.42
N ASP A 674 29.25 25.13 -11.15
CA ASP A 674 27.86 24.99 -10.77
C ASP A 674 26.99 26.16 -11.24
N LEU A 675 27.54 27.37 -11.34
CA LEU A 675 26.87 28.55 -11.92
C LEU A 675 26.73 28.47 -13.45
N GLY A 676 27.44 27.53 -14.10
CA GLY A 676 27.30 27.24 -15.52
C GLY A 676 28.52 27.56 -16.37
N ILE A 677 29.60 28.07 -15.77
CA ILE A 677 30.83 28.45 -16.47
C ILE A 677 31.79 27.24 -16.51
N GLU A 678 32.08 26.70 -17.70
CA GLU A 678 32.86 25.46 -17.88
C GLU A 678 34.39 25.63 -17.74
N VAL A 679 34.93 25.44 -16.54
CA VAL A 679 36.38 25.61 -16.30
C VAL A 679 37.19 24.40 -16.80
N SER A 680 38.24 24.65 -17.61
CA SER A 680 39.15 23.60 -18.07
C SER A 680 40.13 23.15 -16.98
N MET A 681 40.10 21.86 -16.63
CA MET A 681 40.87 21.29 -15.50
C MET A 681 42.34 20.92 -15.83
N GLY A 682 42.82 21.27 -17.03
CA GLY A 682 44.16 20.94 -17.54
C GLY A 682 45.14 22.11 -17.56
N VAL A 683 44.76 23.25 -16.97
CA VAL A 683 45.50 24.51 -17.07
C VAL A 683 45.85 25.01 -15.65
N SER A 684 46.90 25.84 -15.51
CA SER A 684 47.31 26.43 -14.23
C SER A 684 46.20 27.31 -13.62
N ARG A 685 46.22 27.46 -12.28
CA ARG A 685 45.22 28.24 -11.53
C ARG A 685 45.11 29.69 -12.03
N PRO A 686 46.23 30.41 -12.31
CA PRO A 686 46.16 31.78 -12.82
C PRO A 686 45.47 31.88 -14.19
N ARG A 687 45.71 30.91 -15.07
CA ARG A 687 45.00 30.86 -16.37
C ARG A 687 43.53 30.48 -16.21
N GLN A 688 43.17 29.66 -15.22
CA GLN A 688 41.77 29.38 -14.90
C GLN A 688 41.08 30.67 -14.40
N ALA A 689 41.74 31.46 -13.56
CA ALA A 689 41.23 32.76 -13.11
C ALA A 689 40.95 33.69 -14.29
N GLN A 690 41.95 33.93 -15.14
CA GLN A 690 41.82 34.75 -16.36
C GLN A 690 40.67 34.29 -17.27
N TRP A 691 40.51 32.97 -17.44
CA TRP A 691 39.44 32.43 -18.25
C TRP A 691 38.06 32.65 -17.63
N ILE A 692 37.92 32.48 -16.31
CA ILE A 692 36.68 32.76 -15.58
C ILE A 692 36.33 34.26 -15.70
N GLU A 693 37.31 35.15 -15.57
CA GLU A 693 37.08 36.59 -15.67
C GLU A 693 36.66 37.02 -17.07
N ARG A 694 37.32 36.51 -18.11
CA ARG A 694 36.92 36.79 -19.49
C ARG A 694 35.48 36.36 -19.78
N GLN A 695 35.04 35.21 -19.26
CA GLN A 695 33.66 34.76 -19.42
C GLN A 695 32.69 35.69 -18.69
N LEU A 696 33.02 36.12 -17.46
CA LEU A 696 32.19 37.05 -16.68
C LEU A 696 32.12 38.45 -17.31
N THR A 697 33.21 38.93 -17.92
CA THR A 697 33.26 40.24 -18.58
C THR A 697 32.62 40.22 -19.96
N ALA A 698 32.73 39.10 -20.70
CA ALA A 698 32.04 38.91 -21.97
C ALA A 698 30.51 38.81 -21.79
N GLU A 699 30.02 38.23 -20.70
CA GLU A 699 28.59 38.22 -20.34
C GLU A 699 28.08 39.62 -19.93
N ALA A 700 28.97 40.54 -19.52
CA ALA A 700 28.65 41.92 -19.16
C ALA A 700 28.69 42.91 -20.35
N HIS A 701 29.33 42.55 -21.47
CA HIS A 701 29.50 43.41 -22.66
C HIS A 701 28.44 43.16 -23.77
N ASP A 702 27.46 42.29 -23.55
CA ASP A 702 26.44 41.96 -24.57
C ASP A 702 25.22 42.92 -24.59
N GLU A 703 25.31 44.09 -23.94
CA GLU A 703 24.27 45.13 -24.03
C GLU A 703 24.70 46.46 -24.67
N THR A 704 25.98 46.68 -25.01
CA THR A 704 26.33 47.89 -25.77
C THR A 704 27.70 47.80 -26.42
N THR A 705 27.71 47.95 -27.76
CA THR A 705 28.86 48.24 -28.65
C THR A 705 29.45 47.04 -29.40
N LYS A 706 29.09 46.98 -30.70
CA LYS A 706 29.84 46.29 -31.76
C LYS A 706 31.06 47.14 -32.13
N ASP A 707 32.26 46.68 -31.80
CA ASP A 707 33.41 46.67 -32.73
C ASP A 707 34.58 45.89 -32.10
N PRO A 708 35.20 44.93 -32.81
CA PRO A 708 36.32 44.17 -32.28
C PRO A 708 37.65 44.85 -32.67
N GLU A 709 38.01 45.94 -32.01
CA GLU A 709 39.39 46.43 -32.04
C GLU A 709 40.21 45.77 -30.92
N LEU A 710 41.37 45.24 -31.31
CA LEU A 710 42.39 44.63 -30.45
C LEU A 710 42.80 45.60 -29.33
N THR A 711 42.09 45.56 -28.20
CA THR A 711 42.48 46.29 -27.00
C THR A 711 43.62 45.54 -26.33
N PHE A 712 44.84 46.03 -26.52
CA PHE A 712 45.97 45.68 -25.65
C PHE A 712 45.65 46.15 -24.24
N VAL A 713 45.33 45.20 -23.34
CA VAL A 713 45.19 45.50 -21.91
C VAL A 713 46.58 45.81 -21.36
N ALA A 714 46.73 47.02 -20.81
CA ALA A 714 47.96 47.46 -20.17
C ALA A 714 48.39 46.51 -19.04
N TYR A 715 49.70 46.28 -18.90
CA TYR A 715 50.30 45.41 -17.89
C TYR A 715 50.02 45.86 -16.43
N ASP A 716 49.49 47.08 -16.24
CA ASP A 716 49.15 47.70 -14.95
C ASP A 716 47.64 47.64 -14.58
N ALA A 717 46.84 46.82 -15.27
CA ALA A 717 45.46 46.59 -14.84
C ALA A 717 45.43 45.98 -13.42
N GLN A 718 44.76 46.66 -12.50
CA GLN A 718 44.57 46.25 -11.11
C GLN A 718 44.10 44.78 -11.08
N ARG A 719 45.00 43.87 -10.66
CA ARG A 719 44.71 42.43 -10.65
C ARG A 719 43.46 42.17 -9.84
N SER A 720 42.55 41.39 -10.42
CA SER A 720 41.35 41.01 -9.72
C SER A 720 41.68 40.19 -8.47
N GLU A 721 40.75 40.20 -7.52
CA GLU A 721 40.86 39.38 -6.31
C GLU A 721 40.94 37.88 -6.65
N LEU A 722 40.29 37.45 -7.74
CA LEU A 722 40.32 36.07 -8.23
C LEU A 722 41.70 35.69 -8.79
N GLU A 723 42.32 36.56 -9.60
CA GLU A 723 43.68 36.34 -10.13
C GLU A 723 44.74 36.39 -9.02
N THR A 724 44.59 37.32 -8.08
CA THR A 724 45.49 37.45 -6.92
C THR A 724 45.44 36.21 -6.05
N LEU A 725 44.23 35.70 -5.74
CA LEU A 725 44.04 34.46 -5.00
C LEU A 725 44.61 33.24 -5.75
N ALA A 726 44.47 33.19 -7.08
CA ALA A 726 44.99 32.09 -7.89
C ALA A 726 46.52 32.02 -7.88
N ASP A 727 47.19 33.17 -8.05
CA ASP A 727 48.64 33.29 -8.02
C ASP A 727 49.22 32.96 -6.64
N GLU A 728 48.57 33.43 -5.59
CA GLU A 728 48.98 33.19 -4.21
C GLU A 728 48.83 31.70 -3.83
N LEU A 729 47.73 31.06 -4.24
CA LEU A 729 47.51 29.63 -4.05
C LEU A 729 48.47 28.77 -4.89
N ASP A 730 48.85 29.20 -6.09
CA ASP A 730 49.84 28.48 -6.89
C ASP A 730 51.24 28.58 -6.25
N ARG A 731 51.62 29.78 -5.77
CA ARG A 731 52.86 29.97 -4.99
C ARG A 731 52.85 29.12 -3.72
N ALA A 732 51.78 29.14 -2.94
CA ALA A 732 51.67 28.38 -1.69
C ALA A 732 51.80 26.86 -1.89
N VAL A 733 51.39 26.33 -3.05
CA VAL A 733 51.48 24.89 -3.35
C VAL A 733 52.84 24.49 -3.92
N PHE A 734 53.53 25.38 -4.62
CA PHE A 734 54.78 25.08 -5.33
C PHE A 734 56.05 25.73 -4.73
N SER A 735 55.92 26.62 -3.74
CA SER A 735 57.05 27.25 -3.05
C SER A 735 57.72 26.30 -2.05
N ALA A 736 59.02 26.47 -1.82
CA ALA A 736 59.81 25.65 -0.90
C ALA A 736 59.44 25.77 0.60
N PRO A 737 58.99 26.92 1.14
CA PRO A 737 58.53 27.01 2.54
C PRO A 737 57.20 26.29 2.75
N ARG A 738 57.04 25.59 3.88
CA ARG A 738 55.74 25.03 4.29
C ARG A 738 54.78 26.18 4.67
N VAL A 739 53.59 26.17 4.08
CA VAL A 739 52.51 27.15 4.36
C VAL A 739 52.01 26.96 5.78
N SER A 740 51.91 28.03 6.57
CA SER A 740 51.39 27.92 7.93
C SER A 740 49.87 27.64 7.97
N SER A 741 49.39 27.08 9.08
CA SER A 741 47.97 26.83 9.30
C SER A 741 47.11 28.10 9.16
N ASN A 742 47.59 29.22 9.72
CA ASN A 742 46.90 30.52 9.69
C ASN A 742 46.83 31.08 8.26
N GLN A 743 47.90 30.95 7.47
CA GLN A 743 47.90 31.36 6.06
C GLN A 743 46.90 30.55 5.22
N CYS A 744 46.79 29.25 5.50
CA CYS A 744 45.78 28.41 4.83
C CYS A 744 44.35 28.85 5.16
N ASP A 745 44.08 29.20 6.42
CA ASP A 745 42.73 29.59 6.86
C ASP A 745 42.32 30.94 6.25
N ASP A 746 43.26 31.88 6.11
CA ASP A 746 43.05 33.15 5.40
C ASP A 746 42.75 32.94 3.90
N MET A 747 43.53 32.09 3.22
CA MET A 747 43.26 31.72 1.82
C MET A 747 41.87 31.07 1.65
N TRP A 748 41.43 30.28 2.62
CA TRP A 748 40.08 29.71 2.63
C TRP A 748 39.01 30.79 2.86
N ALA A 749 39.23 31.75 3.76
CA ALA A 749 38.30 32.85 3.98
C ALA A 749 38.12 33.69 2.70
N ARG A 750 39.22 34.08 2.05
CA ARG A 750 39.21 34.82 0.78
C ARG A 750 38.55 34.05 -0.36
N SER A 751 38.74 32.73 -0.43
CA SER A 751 38.03 31.90 -1.43
C SER A 751 36.50 31.94 -1.26
N ILE A 752 35.99 32.06 -0.03
CA ILE A 752 34.55 32.18 0.25
C ILE A 752 34.04 33.57 -0.15
N GLU A 753 34.82 34.60 0.12
CA GLU A 753 34.51 35.98 -0.25
C GLU A 753 34.38 36.14 -1.77
N VAL A 754 35.35 35.61 -2.52
CA VAL A 754 35.31 35.53 -3.98
C VAL A 754 34.08 34.73 -4.46
N ILE A 755 33.74 33.61 -3.82
CA ILE A 755 32.52 32.87 -4.15
C ILE A 755 31.25 33.70 -3.90
N LYS A 756 31.23 34.48 -2.81
CA LYS A 756 30.09 35.34 -2.45
C LYS A 756 29.92 36.48 -3.45
N SER A 757 31.02 37.10 -3.88
CA SER A 757 31.02 38.16 -4.90
C SER A 757 30.56 37.62 -6.26
N LEU A 758 31.04 36.45 -6.68
CA LEU A 758 30.60 35.77 -7.91
C LEU A 758 29.12 35.41 -7.88
N ARG A 759 28.61 34.90 -6.74
CA ARG A 759 27.18 34.58 -6.59
C ARG A 759 26.30 35.82 -6.66
N LYS A 760 26.75 36.97 -6.13
CA LYS A 760 26.04 38.25 -6.22
C LYS A 760 25.90 38.76 -7.66
N ARG A 761 26.82 38.40 -8.57
CA ARG A 761 26.74 38.76 -9.99
C ARG A 761 25.81 37.85 -10.81
N ALA A 762 25.50 36.66 -10.32
CA ALA A 762 24.59 35.71 -10.99
C ALA A 762 23.10 36.04 -10.79
N SER A 763 22.26 35.75 -11.79
CA SER A 763 20.80 35.90 -11.72
C SER A 763 20.15 34.95 -10.68
N TRP A 764 18.94 35.28 -10.21
CA TRP A 764 18.23 34.44 -9.22
C TRP A 764 18.02 32.99 -9.70
N ARG A 765 17.79 32.80 -11.01
CA ARG A 765 17.67 31.47 -11.64
C ARG A 765 18.99 30.69 -11.63
N GLN A 766 20.11 31.34 -11.96
CA GLN A 766 21.44 30.72 -11.90
C GLN A 766 21.85 30.39 -10.45
N ARG A 767 21.47 31.22 -9.48
CA ARG A 767 21.73 30.98 -8.04
C ARG A 767 21.00 29.74 -7.52
N LEU A 768 19.71 29.60 -7.83
CA LEU A 768 18.92 28.42 -7.45
C LEU A 768 19.41 27.17 -8.19
N GLY A 769 19.61 27.28 -9.51
CA GLY A 769 20.11 26.18 -10.35
C GLY A 769 21.50 25.69 -9.93
N GLY A 770 22.42 26.60 -9.60
CA GLY A 770 23.78 26.26 -9.18
C GLY A 770 23.87 25.63 -7.80
N THR A 771 22.98 26.00 -6.87
CA THR A 771 22.95 25.40 -5.52
C THR A 771 22.71 23.89 -5.60
N PHE A 772 21.74 23.47 -6.41
CA PHE A 772 21.37 22.05 -6.60
C PHE A 772 22.01 21.40 -7.85
N SER A 773 22.96 22.08 -8.51
CA SER A 773 23.64 21.55 -9.68
C SER A 773 24.55 20.37 -9.32
N THR A 774 24.61 19.36 -10.18
CA THR A 774 25.58 18.24 -10.07
C THR A 774 26.73 18.36 -11.07
N LYS A 775 26.84 19.49 -11.80
CA LYS A 775 27.83 19.70 -12.86
C LYS A 775 29.26 19.55 -12.33
N ALA A 776 29.60 20.20 -11.22
CA ALA A 776 30.93 20.10 -10.61
C ALA A 776 31.27 18.65 -10.18
N LEU A 777 30.29 17.94 -9.60
CA LEU A 777 30.45 16.54 -9.19
C LEU A 777 30.72 15.62 -10.40
N ARG A 778 29.99 15.82 -11.50
CA ARG A 778 30.18 15.05 -12.75
C ARG A 778 31.53 15.35 -13.39
N MET A 779 31.95 16.62 -13.43
CA MET A 779 33.26 17.02 -13.95
C MET A 779 34.39 16.27 -13.20
N ARG A 780 34.35 16.25 -11.87
CA ARG A 780 35.35 15.54 -11.04
C ARG A 780 35.28 14.02 -11.18
N ALA A 781 34.09 13.45 -11.26
CA ALA A 781 33.91 12.01 -11.47
C ALA A 781 34.46 11.56 -12.84
N GLY A 782 34.22 12.35 -13.89
CA GLY A 782 34.78 12.15 -15.22
C GLY A 782 36.32 12.17 -15.22
N ARG A 783 36.93 13.15 -14.54
CA ARG A 783 38.39 13.23 -14.40
C ARG A 783 38.99 12.02 -13.69
N ARG A 784 38.40 11.59 -12.56
CA ARG A 784 38.84 10.38 -11.83
C ARG A 784 38.77 9.13 -12.70
N ARG A 785 37.69 8.98 -13.48
CA ARG A 785 37.50 7.86 -14.41
C ARG A 785 38.53 7.87 -15.55
N ASN A 786 38.80 9.04 -16.13
CA ASN A 786 39.79 9.19 -17.21
C ASN A 786 41.22 8.94 -16.71
N ARG A 787 41.56 9.39 -15.50
CA ARG A 787 42.83 9.07 -14.86
C ARG A 787 43.01 7.57 -14.64
N ARG A 788 42.03 6.89 -14.04
CA ARG A 788 42.05 5.43 -13.86
C ARG A 788 42.16 4.67 -15.18
N ARG A 789 41.51 5.16 -16.25
CA ARG A 789 41.62 4.58 -17.59
C ARG A 789 43.03 4.75 -18.17
N ARG A 790 43.64 5.93 -18.04
CA ARG A 790 45.02 6.19 -18.47
C ARG A 790 46.01 5.34 -17.68
N GLU A 791 45.88 5.25 -16.36
CA GLU A 791 46.70 4.38 -15.51
C GLU A 791 46.56 2.90 -15.90
N LYS A 792 45.34 2.40 -16.14
CA LYS A 792 45.13 1.04 -16.64
C LYS A 792 45.76 0.82 -18.02
N LYS A 793 45.67 1.79 -18.93
CA LYS A 793 46.34 1.72 -20.25
C LYS A 793 47.86 1.69 -20.11
N LEU A 794 48.42 2.53 -19.24
CA LEU A 794 49.86 2.58 -18.96
C LEU A 794 50.34 1.27 -18.35
N ILE A 795 49.62 0.73 -17.37
CA ILE A 795 49.90 -0.59 -16.78
C ILE A 795 49.80 -1.70 -17.83
N ALA A 796 48.80 -1.66 -18.70
CA ALA A 796 48.65 -2.64 -19.79
C ALA A 796 49.77 -2.52 -20.83
N GLN A 797 50.20 -1.31 -21.17
CA GLN A 797 51.34 -1.05 -22.07
C GLN A 797 52.66 -1.51 -21.45
N LEU A 798 52.88 -1.23 -20.16
CA LEU A 798 54.06 -1.71 -19.42
C LEU A 798 54.08 -3.24 -19.32
N LYS A 799 52.93 -3.88 -19.07
CA LYS A 799 52.80 -5.35 -19.09
C LYS A 799 53.03 -5.94 -20.49
N ALA A 800 52.56 -5.27 -21.54
CA ALA A 800 52.76 -5.70 -22.93
C ALA A 800 54.22 -5.51 -23.38
N ALA A 801 54.89 -4.43 -22.95
CA ALA A 801 56.31 -4.19 -23.18
C ALA A 801 57.17 -5.23 -22.45
N HIS A 802 56.82 -5.56 -21.20
CA HIS A 802 57.47 -6.63 -20.42
C HIS A 802 57.30 -8.01 -21.06
N LYS A 803 56.20 -8.27 -21.78
CA LYS A 803 55.97 -9.52 -22.50
C LYS A 803 56.71 -9.60 -23.85
N ARG A 804 57.20 -8.46 -24.39
CA ARG A 804 57.94 -8.39 -25.66
C ARG A 804 59.46 -8.29 -25.50
N GLY A 805 59.95 -7.81 -24.36
CA GLY A 805 61.38 -7.79 -24.03
C GLY A 805 61.78 -8.99 -23.18
N GLY A 806 62.38 -10.01 -23.79
CA GLY A 806 63.02 -11.10 -23.06
C GLY A 806 64.22 -10.60 -22.25
N ASN A 807 64.32 -11.06 -21.00
CA ASN A 807 65.44 -10.97 -20.06
C ASN A 807 66.49 -9.86 -20.33
N GLY A 808 66.27 -8.69 -19.75
CA GLY A 808 67.28 -7.65 -19.60
C GLY A 808 66.88 -6.71 -18.46
N SER A 809 67.67 -6.73 -17.40
CA SER A 809 67.59 -5.93 -16.16
C SER A 809 66.91 -4.56 -16.28
N VAL A 810 65.88 -4.29 -15.47
CA VAL A 810 65.61 -2.94 -14.95
C VAL A 810 65.12 -3.04 -13.51
N SER A 811 66.08 -3.01 -12.59
CA SER A 811 65.88 -2.63 -11.20
C SER A 811 65.71 -1.11 -11.14
N ALA A 812 64.52 -0.62 -11.51
CA ALA A 812 64.09 0.76 -11.27
C ALA A 812 62.56 0.80 -11.36
N VAL A 813 61.94 1.64 -10.56
CA VAL A 813 60.47 1.88 -10.50
C VAL A 813 59.67 0.96 -9.55
N THR A 814 60.31 0.31 -8.57
CA THR A 814 59.65 -0.04 -7.28
C THR A 814 59.85 1.03 -6.21
N THR A 815 60.36 2.21 -6.59
CA THR A 815 60.61 3.35 -5.68
C THR A 815 59.66 4.52 -5.90
N SER A 816 58.44 4.32 -6.44
CA SER A 816 57.42 5.39 -6.51
C SER A 816 56.25 5.19 -5.56
N ARG A 817 56.16 4.06 -4.85
CA ARG A 817 55.08 3.80 -3.88
C ARG A 817 55.43 4.18 -2.44
N ARG A 818 56.69 4.46 -2.13
CA ARG A 818 57.15 4.86 -0.78
C ARG A 818 57.45 6.35 -0.59
N ARG A 819 57.37 7.18 -1.63
CA ARG A 819 57.70 8.63 -1.57
C ARG A 819 56.51 9.60 -1.62
N ASN A 820 55.28 9.11 -1.46
CA ASN A 820 54.08 9.96 -1.28
C ASN A 820 53.48 9.84 0.14
N HIS A 821 54.27 9.38 1.10
CA HIS A 821 53.95 9.48 2.53
C HIS A 821 54.85 10.45 3.30
N ASN A 822 55.78 11.14 2.62
CA ASN A 822 56.47 12.32 3.14
C ASN A 822 56.83 13.21 1.95
N GLY A 823 56.43 14.48 2.02
CA GLY A 823 56.71 15.49 1.01
C GLY A 823 55.43 16.15 0.61
#